data_AF-A0A8I1E0A4-F1
#
_entry.id   AF-A0A8I1E0A4-F1
#
_cell.length_a   1.000
_cell.length_b   1.000
_cell.length_c   1.000
_cell.angle_alpha   90.00
_cell.angle_beta   90.00
_cell.angle_gamma   90.00
#
_symmetry.space_group_name_H-M   'P 1'
#
loop_
_entity.id
_entity.type
_entity.pdbx_description
1 polymer ?
#
loop_
_entity_poly.entity_id
_entity_poly.type
_entity_poly.pdbx_seq_one_letter_code
_entity_poly.pdbx_strand_id
1 'polypeptide(L)'
;MVIWLLAGFVAALALAYRQAAAAQWLGGSLVWLAFGYLFSVVAGVGVTVAALLVVAPALLMTIKPLRRALLTSKALGLFRTIMPAMSDTERAAIESGTVWWDAELFSGKPNWQRLLQAAPASLSAEEQAFLDNEVETLCDIANDWETTQIWQDMSPEGWQYTKSAGFLGMIIPKQYGGKGFSHYAHSQVVMKLSTRCSAAAISVMVPNSLGPAELLLHYGTEAQRNYYLPRLARGEDIPCFALTSPYAGSDAGAIPDVGIVCKGVHEGQEVLGFRVTWDKRYITLGPIATVLGLAFRAEDPDGLLGAAGSLGITCALIPTAHPGVNSGRRHWPLNAVFQNGPTTGKDVFIPLDWVIGGREQVGNGWRMLMECLAAGRAISLPSANVGLGKVAVRGTTAYAAMRKQFGLPIGKFEGVQAPLARMAGHLYACDAVRKVSVASLDAGEKPSVISAIAKYHVTERARMIVNDGMDIVAGKGICMGPNNFLARAYQQSPIAITVEGANIMTRCLIIFGQGLIRCHPYVFREMEAARNPDRRQALEAFDSAMFGHVSFVLANTVRAAVHALTGGKLIAAPAKTEPALASYYRQANRLSVVLALISDISMGVLGGALKRKESLTGRLGDVLSQLYILSCVLKRFEDDGRPQADLPLVHWSAQDALLRAHEALAEVLDNYPSKTAARAVRALSFPFGLPLRKPSDRLLADVADAVQTPGATRDRLLADSYIPRPEIDKLAYGELGFRLLPQVELIEARLKPAIKQGLLEPLPVSTTAFTAWRIKARALDLISDDEDTLLARYVEYADHGIQVDDFPQDFGLLEALQQRKQALEPVAKRRTAQGENASVN
;
A
#
# COMPACT_ATOMS: atom_id res chain seq x y z
N MET A 1 -41.57 -39.64 9.82
CA MET A 1 -41.69 -38.17 10.01
C MET A 1 -40.36 -37.50 10.31
N VAL A 2 -39.61 -37.87 11.37
CA VAL A 2 -38.35 -37.17 11.75
C VAL A 2 -37.31 -37.17 10.62
N ILE A 3 -37.02 -38.33 10.03
CA ILE A 3 -36.06 -38.45 8.90
C ILE A 3 -36.48 -37.58 7.72
N TRP A 4 -37.79 -37.49 7.46
CA TRP A 4 -38.36 -36.71 6.37
C TRP A 4 -38.22 -35.19 6.57
N LEU A 5 -38.47 -34.72 7.80
CA LEU A 5 -38.24 -33.34 8.20
C LEU A 5 -36.75 -32.99 8.15
N LEU A 6 -35.88 -33.90 8.60
CA LEU A 6 -34.42 -33.74 8.51
C LEU A 6 -33.95 -33.66 7.05
N ALA A 7 -34.46 -34.52 6.16
CA ALA A 7 -34.13 -34.47 4.74
C ALA A 7 -34.56 -33.14 4.10
N GLY A 8 -35.76 -32.65 4.42
CA GLY A 8 -36.23 -31.33 3.98
C GLY A 8 -35.37 -30.19 4.52
N PHE A 9 -34.98 -30.24 5.79
CA PHE A 9 -34.10 -29.26 6.41
C PHE A 9 -32.71 -29.25 5.77
N VAL A 10 -32.10 -30.42 5.53
CA VAL A 10 -30.80 -30.54 4.84
C VAL A 10 -30.90 -30.01 3.41
N ALA A 11 -31.98 -30.32 2.69
CA ALA A 11 -32.21 -29.78 1.35
C ALA A 11 -32.35 -28.24 1.37
N ALA A 12 -33.08 -27.68 2.34
CA ALA A 12 -33.19 -26.25 2.54
C ALA A 12 -31.82 -25.61 2.84
N LEU A 13 -31.02 -26.21 3.72
CA LEU A 13 -29.65 -25.75 3.98
C LEU A 13 -28.78 -25.82 2.73
N ALA A 14 -28.90 -26.85 1.90
CA ALA A 14 -28.16 -26.97 0.64
C ALA A 14 -28.57 -25.90 -0.38
N LEU A 15 -29.87 -25.59 -0.49
CA LEU A 15 -30.38 -24.51 -1.33
C LEU A 15 -29.90 -23.14 -0.85
N ALA A 16 -29.93 -22.90 0.46
CA ALA A 16 -29.40 -21.68 1.07
C ALA A 16 -27.88 -21.56 0.84
N TYR A 17 -27.11 -22.62 1.08
CA TYR A 17 -25.65 -22.66 0.88
C TYR A 17 -25.26 -22.29 -0.56
N ARG A 18 -26.03 -22.79 -1.54
CA ARG A 18 -25.85 -22.51 -2.97
C ARG A 18 -26.43 -21.16 -3.42
N GLN A 19 -27.08 -20.41 -2.53
CA GLN A 19 -27.78 -19.17 -2.87
C GLN A 19 -28.78 -19.37 -4.02
N ALA A 20 -29.58 -20.45 -3.91
CA ALA A 20 -30.51 -20.89 -4.94
C ALA A 20 -31.61 -19.85 -5.22
N ALA A 21 -32.03 -19.75 -6.49
CA ALA A 21 -33.09 -18.85 -6.92
C ALA A 21 -34.46 -19.24 -6.31
N ALA A 22 -35.37 -18.28 -6.15
CA ALA A 22 -36.71 -18.54 -5.58
C ALA A 22 -37.48 -19.67 -6.29
N ALA A 23 -37.34 -19.80 -7.61
CA ALA A 23 -37.94 -20.89 -8.38
C ALA A 23 -37.40 -22.27 -7.99
N GLN A 24 -36.11 -22.38 -7.61
CA GLN A 24 -35.51 -23.62 -7.13
C GLN A 24 -36.01 -23.97 -5.73
N TRP A 25 -36.24 -22.97 -4.87
CA TRP A 25 -36.91 -23.15 -3.58
C TRP A 25 -38.34 -23.66 -3.75
N LEU A 26 -39.11 -23.07 -4.67
CA LEU A 26 -40.47 -23.51 -4.97
C LEU A 26 -40.46 -24.95 -5.51
N GLY A 27 -39.63 -25.23 -6.51
CA GLY A 27 -39.50 -26.57 -7.09
C GLY A 27 -39.08 -27.61 -6.06
N GLY A 28 -38.06 -27.31 -5.24
CA GLY A 28 -37.61 -28.19 -4.16
C GLY A 28 -38.69 -28.42 -3.10
N SER A 29 -39.47 -27.40 -2.76
CA SER A 29 -40.58 -27.51 -1.79
C SER A 29 -41.73 -28.36 -2.33
N LEU A 30 -42.07 -28.21 -3.62
CA LEU A 30 -43.08 -29.01 -4.30
C LEU A 30 -42.65 -30.48 -4.41
N VAL A 31 -41.39 -30.73 -4.81
CA VAL A 31 -40.82 -32.09 -4.87
C VAL A 31 -40.82 -32.73 -3.50
N TRP A 32 -40.35 -32.01 -2.47
CA TRP A 32 -40.41 -32.49 -1.09
C TRP A 32 -41.87 -32.85 -0.75
N LEU A 33 -42.83 -31.94 -0.87
CA LEU A 33 -44.23 -32.26 -0.55
C LEU A 33 -44.83 -33.43 -1.33
N ALA A 34 -44.55 -33.51 -2.64
CA ALA A 34 -45.03 -34.60 -3.49
C ALA A 34 -44.50 -35.96 -3.00
N PHE A 35 -43.21 -36.06 -2.69
CA PHE A 35 -42.61 -37.27 -2.11
C PHE A 35 -43.19 -37.58 -0.72
N GLY A 36 -43.39 -36.57 0.13
CA GLY A 36 -43.98 -36.76 1.45
C GLY A 36 -45.40 -37.33 1.41
N TYR A 37 -46.17 -36.94 0.39
CA TYR A 37 -47.49 -37.49 0.12
C TYR A 37 -47.42 -38.89 -0.51
N LEU A 38 -46.59 -39.09 -1.55
CA LEU A 38 -46.47 -40.37 -2.26
C LEU A 38 -46.07 -41.53 -1.33
N PHE A 39 -45.15 -41.27 -0.40
CA PHE A 39 -44.67 -42.25 0.56
C PHE A 39 -45.50 -42.30 1.86
N SER A 40 -46.67 -41.68 1.89
CA SER A 40 -47.58 -41.62 3.05
C SER A 40 -46.91 -41.13 4.34
N VAL A 41 -45.85 -40.33 4.22
CA VAL A 41 -45.14 -39.77 5.37
C VAL A 41 -45.90 -38.59 5.96
N VAL A 42 -46.66 -37.88 5.12
CA VAL A 42 -47.49 -36.72 5.49
C VAL A 42 -48.93 -36.98 5.05
N ALA A 43 -49.87 -37.05 6.01
CA ALA A 43 -51.30 -37.20 5.73
C ALA A 43 -51.87 -35.95 5.03
N GLY A 44 -53.06 -36.05 4.43
CA GLY A 44 -53.68 -34.95 3.66
C GLY A 44 -53.71 -33.60 4.40
N VAL A 45 -54.03 -33.59 5.71
CA VAL A 45 -54.01 -32.36 6.54
C VAL A 45 -52.59 -31.80 6.69
N GLY A 46 -51.59 -32.67 6.86
CA GLY A 46 -50.19 -32.26 6.96
C GLY A 46 -49.63 -31.70 5.65
N VAL A 47 -50.11 -32.19 4.51
CA VAL A 47 -49.75 -31.66 3.18
C VAL A 47 -50.30 -30.24 3.04
N THR A 48 -51.56 -30.00 3.43
CA THR A 48 -52.16 -28.67 3.41
C THR A 48 -51.40 -27.67 4.29
N VAL A 49 -51.05 -28.07 5.51
CA VAL A 49 -50.28 -27.21 6.44
C VAL A 49 -48.89 -26.91 5.85
N ALA A 50 -48.19 -27.91 5.33
CA ALA A 50 -46.86 -27.70 4.77
C ALA A 50 -46.89 -26.93 3.43
N ALA A 51 -47.94 -27.08 2.63
CA ALA A 51 -48.17 -26.26 1.45
C ALA A 51 -48.38 -24.78 1.83
N LEU A 52 -49.13 -24.49 2.89
CA LEU A 52 -49.33 -23.12 3.39
C LEU A 52 -48.05 -22.52 4.00
N LEU A 53 -47.26 -23.31 4.74
CA LEU A 53 -46.08 -22.80 5.44
C LEU A 53 -44.83 -22.70 4.56
N VAL A 54 -44.72 -23.52 3.50
CA VAL A 54 -43.49 -23.62 2.69
C VAL A 54 -43.75 -23.22 1.24
N VAL A 55 -44.78 -23.76 0.59
CA VAL A 55 -45.04 -23.51 -0.84
C VAL A 55 -45.64 -22.13 -1.06
N ALA A 56 -46.61 -21.69 -0.26
CA ALA A 56 -47.22 -20.37 -0.45
C ALA A 56 -46.21 -19.21 -0.30
N PRO A 57 -45.31 -19.20 0.71
CA PRO A 57 -44.22 -18.22 0.77
C PRO A 57 -43.25 -18.34 -0.41
N ALA A 58 -42.85 -19.56 -0.79
CA ALA A 58 -41.96 -19.76 -1.95
C ALA A 58 -42.59 -19.28 -3.27
N LEU A 59 -43.90 -19.46 -3.42
CA LEU A 59 -44.69 -18.97 -4.55
C LEU A 59 -44.74 -17.44 -4.57
N LEU A 60 -45.01 -16.82 -3.42
CA LEU A 60 -44.96 -15.36 -3.26
C LEU A 60 -43.58 -14.80 -3.61
N MET A 61 -42.50 -15.46 -3.18
CA MET A 61 -41.13 -15.05 -3.51
C MET A 61 -40.78 -15.21 -4.99
N THR A 62 -41.45 -16.15 -5.69
CA THR A 62 -41.18 -16.47 -7.10
C THR A 62 -41.95 -15.54 -8.05
N ILE A 63 -43.21 -15.20 -7.73
CA ILE A 63 -44.05 -14.32 -8.56
C ILE A 63 -43.65 -12.86 -8.31
N LYS A 64 -42.69 -12.36 -9.10
CA LYS A 64 -42.13 -10.99 -8.97
C LYS A 64 -43.20 -9.88 -8.88
N PRO A 65 -44.25 -9.83 -9.71
CA PRO A 65 -45.27 -8.77 -9.60
C PRO A 65 -45.97 -8.76 -8.24
N LEU A 66 -46.31 -9.95 -7.72
CA LEU A 66 -46.98 -10.11 -6.43
C LEU A 66 -46.04 -9.72 -5.28
N ARG A 67 -44.78 -10.17 -5.33
CA ARG A 67 -43.72 -9.79 -4.40
C ARG A 67 -43.47 -8.29 -4.35
N ARG A 68 -43.44 -7.64 -5.52
CA ARG A 68 -43.26 -6.18 -5.65
C ARG A 68 -44.42 -5.41 -5.04
N ALA A 69 -45.65 -5.84 -5.32
CA ALA A 69 -46.85 -5.21 -4.81
C ALA A 69 -46.99 -5.34 -3.29
N LEU A 70 -46.81 -6.55 -2.75
CA LEU A 70 -47.09 -6.84 -1.34
C LEU A 70 -45.95 -6.51 -0.37
N LEU A 71 -44.70 -6.67 -0.81
CA LEU A 71 -43.51 -6.57 0.07
C LEU A 71 -42.59 -5.42 -0.33
N THR A 72 -42.12 -5.41 -1.58
CA THR A 72 -41.07 -4.46 -2.01
C THR A 72 -41.54 -3.01 -1.93
N SER A 73 -42.77 -2.71 -2.33
CA SER A 73 -43.31 -1.34 -2.31
C SER A 73 -43.23 -0.71 -0.91
N LYS A 74 -43.59 -1.48 0.12
CA LYS A 74 -43.53 -1.08 1.52
C LYS A 74 -42.09 -0.98 2.01
N ALA A 75 -41.25 -1.97 1.67
CA ALA A 75 -39.85 -2.00 2.04
C ALA A 75 -39.07 -0.81 1.45
N LEU A 76 -39.31 -0.47 0.18
CA LEU A 76 -38.71 0.69 -0.49
C LEU A 76 -39.12 2.01 0.18
N GLY A 77 -40.39 2.14 0.55
CA GLY A 77 -40.88 3.30 1.31
C GLY A 77 -40.16 3.48 2.65
N LEU A 78 -40.02 2.39 3.41
CA LEU A 78 -39.27 2.38 4.67
C LEU A 78 -37.77 2.62 4.48
N PHE A 79 -37.17 2.04 3.43
CA PHE A 79 -35.75 2.21 3.16
C PHE A 79 -35.40 3.67 2.83
N ARG A 80 -36.27 4.37 2.09
CA ARG A 80 -36.12 5.80 1.79
C ARG A 80 -36.14 6.70 3.04
N THR A 81 -36.81 6.29 4.12
CA THR A 81 -36.83 7.07 5.37
C THR A 81 -35.65 6.77 6.29
N ILE A 82 -35.04 5.59 6.19
CA ILE A 82 -33.91 5.16 7.03
C ILE A 82 -32.56 5.49 6.38
N MET A 83 -32.49 5.58 5.06
CA MET A 83 -31.24 5.83 4.33
C MET A 83 -30.58 7.13 4.82
N PRO A 84 -29.30 7.10 5.25
CA PRO A 84 -28.60 8.32 5.63
C PRO A 84 -28.43 9.26 4.44
N ALA A 85 -28.59 10.57 4.71
CA ALA A 85 -28.12 11.61 3.79
C ALA A 85 -26.60 11.50 3.63
N MET A 86 -26.12 11.70 2.40
CA MET A 86 -24.71 11.65 2.01
C MET A 86 -24.35 12.99 1.41
N SER A 87 -23.27 13.62 1.87
CA SER A 87 -22.80 14.88 1.28
C SER A 87 -22.30 14.64 -0.15
N ASP A 88 -22.20 15.70 -0.95
CA ASP A 88 -21.66 15.59 -2.31
C ASP A 88 -20.17 15.20 -2.30
N THR A 89 -19.44 15.62 -1.25
CA THR A 89 -18.04 15.23 -1.03
C THR A 89 -17.88 13.75 -0.71
N GLU A 90 -18.75 13.19 0.15
CA GLU A 90 -18.78 11.75 0.47
C GLU A 90 -19.17 10.93 -0.76
N ARG A 91 -20.12 11.44 -1.55
CA ARG A 91 -20.58 10.78 -2.78
C ARG A 91 -19.48 10.68 -3.82
N ALA A 92 -18.81 11.79 -4.13
CA ALA A 92 -17.69 11.79 -5.08
C ALA A 92 -16.58 10.82 -4.64
N ALA A 93 -16.33 10.70 -3.33
CA ALA A 93 -15.36 9.74 -2.80
C ALA A 93 -15.83 8.28 -2.91
N ILE A 94 -17.14 8.00 -2.75
CA ILE A 94 -17.70 6.65 -2.88
C ILE A 94 -17.86 6.24 -4.34
N GLU A 95 -18.13 7.16 -5.27
CA GLU A 95 -18.34 6.91 -6.69
C GLU A 95 -17.03 6.86 -7.50
N SER A 96 -15.96 7.49 -7.02
CA SER A 96 -14.64 7.46 -7.67
C SER A 96 -13.91 6.10 -7.57
N GLY A 97 -13.34 5.66 -8.70
CA GLY A 97 -12.53 4.43 -8.81
C GLY A 97 -13.27 3.24 -9.42
N THR A 98 -12.78 2.03 -9.21
CA THR A 98 -13.45 0.74 -9.55
C THR A 98 -13.53 -0.16 -8.31
N VAL A 99 -14.18 -1.32 -8.42
CA VAL A 99 -14.11 -2.40 -7.42
C VAL A 99 -13.49 -3.64 -8.08
N TRP A 100 -12.61 -4.32 -7.37
CA TRP A 100 -11.81 -5.41 -7.93
C TRP A 100 -11.82 -6.63 -6.98
N TRP A 101 -10.68 -6.96 -6.35
CA TRP A 101 -10.57 -8.12 -5.45
C TRP A 101 -11.24 -7.88 -4.09
N ASP A 102 -11.31 -6.63 -3.64
CA ASP A 102 -12.07 -6.21 -2.46
C ASP A 102 -13.54 -6.65 -2.51
N ALA A 103 -14.23 -6.48 -3.64
CA ALA A 103 -15.60 -6.97 -3.82
C ALA A 103 -15.73 -8.50 -3.71
N GLU A 104 -14.74 -9.24 -4.22
CA GLU A 104 -14.71 -10.71 -4.07
C GLU A 104 -14.56 -11.10 -2.59
N LEU A 105 -13.75 -10.37 -1.81
CA LEU A 105 -13.58 -10.61 -0.38
C LEU A 105 -14.83 -10.29 0.43
N PHE A 106 -15.65 -9.31 0.02
CA PHE A 106 -16.95 -9.03 0.63
C PHE A 106 -18.05 -10.01 0.23
N SER A 107 -17.85 -10.84 -0.81
CA SER A 107 -18.89 -11.74 -1.33
C SER A 107 -19.15 -13.00 -0.47
N GLY A 108 -18.23 -13.36 0.43
CA GLY A 108 -18.26 -14.65 1.12
C GLY A 108 -17.97 -15.86 0.22
N LYS A 109 -17.65 -15.66 -1.06
CA LYS A 109 -17.29 -16.73 -2.00
C LYS A 109 -16.31 -16.18 -3.06
N PRO A 110 -15.12 -15.74 -2.64
CA PRO A 110 -14.18 -15.08 -3.54
C PRO A 110 -13.79 -15.97 -4.72
N ASN A 111 -13.81 -15.41 -5.92
CA ASN A 111 -13.43 -16.12 -7.14
C ASN A 111 -11.91 -16.11 -7.34
N TRP A 112 -11.20 -17.04 -6.69
CA TRP A 112 -9.74 -17.17 -6.83
C TRP A 112 -9.24 -17.30 -8.25
N GLN A 113 -10.02 -17.89 -9.16
CA GLN A 113 -9.60 -18.02 -10.54
C GLN A 113 -9.41 -16.64 -11.18
N ARG A 114 -10.27 -15.65 -10.85
CA ARG A 114 -10.13 -14.27 -11.32
C ARG A 114 -8.83 -13.63 -10.84
N LEU A 115 -8.46 -13.80 -9.57
CA LEU A 115 -7.22 -13.25 -9.02
C LEU A 115 -5.97 -13.94 -9.60
N LEU A 116 -5.99 -15.28 -9.66
CA LEU A 116 -4.84 -16.07 -10.12
C LEU A 116 -4.61 -15.97 -11.64
N GLN A 117 -5.65 -15.63 -12.42
CA GLN A 117 -5.52 -15.37 -13.87
C GLN A 117 -5.17 -13.91 -14.19
N ALA A 118 -5.29 -12.99 -13.23
CA ALA A 118 -4.89 -11.61 -13.45
C ALA A 118 -3.38 -11.54 -13.75
N ALA A 119 -3.02 -10.85 -14.84
CA ALA A 119 -1.63 -10.75 -15.28
C ALA A 119 -0.76 -10.19 -14.14
N PRO A 120 0.44 -10.76 -13.92
CA PRO A 120 1.39 -10.19 -12.97
C PRO A 120 1.90 -8.83 -13.48
N ALA A 121 2.35 -7.99 -12.55
CA ALA A 121 3.05 -6.78 -12.92
C ALA A 121 4.35 -7.13 -13.65
N SER A 122 4.62 -6.49 -14.78
CA SER A 122 5.80 -6.75 -15.60
C SER A 122 6.33 -5.46 -16.21
N LEU A 123 7.62 -5.45 -16.53
CA LEU A 123 8.28 -4.32 -17.17
C LEU A 123 8.49 -4.63 -18.65
N SER A 124 8.28 -3.63 -19.49
CA SER A 124 8.78 -3.64 -20.87
C SER A 124 10.31 -3.57 -20.89
N ALA A 125 10.90 -3.91 -22.04
CA ALA A 125 12.35 -3.85 -22.22
C ALA A 125 12.91 -2.43 -21.99
N GLU A 126 12.17 -1.39 -22.38
CA GLU A 126 12.55 0.01 -22.17
C GLU A 126 12.52 0.40 -20.69
N GLU A 127 11.48 -0.01 -19.96
CA GLU A 127 11.36 0.26 -18.52
C GLU A 127 12.42 -0.49 -17.72
N GLN A 128 12.72 -1.74 -18.09
CA GLN A 128 13.81 -2.51 -17.50
C GLN A 128 15.16 -1.85 -17.78
N ALA A 129 15.42 -1.42 -19.02
CA ALA A 129 16.64 -0.69 -19.35
C ALA A 129 16.76 0.61 -18.54
N PHE A 130 15.66 1.32 -18.31
CA PHE A 130 15.68 2.53 -17.48
C PHE A 130 16.09 2.24 -16.03
N LEU A 131 15.58 1.15 -15.46
CA LEU A 131 15.98 0.70 -14.13
C LEU A 131 17.46 0.29 -14.05
N ASP A 132 17.95 -0.38 -15.08
CA ASP A 132 19.29 -0.97 -15.11
C ASP A 132 20.39 0.06 -15.46
N ASN A 133 20.02 1.22 -16.02
CA ASN A 133 20.98 2.26 -16.40
C ASN A 133 20.70 3.58 -15.67
N GLU A 134 19.57 4.24 -15.96
CA GLU A 134 19.30 5.57 -15.44
C GLU A 134 19.11 5.57 -13.93
N VAL A 135 18.34 4.62 -13.39
CA VAL A 135 18.10 4.53 -11.94
C VAL A 135 19.36 4.12 -11.19
N GLU A 136 20.15 3.16 -11.71
CA GLU A 136 21.46 2.80 -11.16
C GLU A 136 22.38 4.03 -11.08
N THR A 137 22.47 4.81 -12.16
CA THR A 137 23.30 6.02 -12.20
C THR A 137 22.85 7.05 -11.17
N LEU A 138 21.54 7.28 -11.01
CA LEU A 138 21.04 8.21 -10.00
C LEU A 138 21.33 7.71 -8.57
N CYS A 139 21.29 6.39 -8.34
CA CYS A 139 21.67 5.78 -7.07
C CYS A 139 23.19 5.89 -6.78
N ASP A 140 24.03 5.84 -7.81
CA ASP A 140 25.49 6.02 -7.69
C ASP A 140 25.83 7.45 -7.22
N ILE A 141 25.14 8.48 -7.74
CA ILE A 141 25.47 9.90 -7.48
C ILE A 141 24.65 10.55 -6.35
N ALA A 142 23.69 9.84 -5.75
CA ALA A 142 22.83 10.39 -4.69
C ALA A 142 22.66 9.41 -3.53
N ASN A 143 22.82 9.90 -2.30
CA ASN A 143 22.67 9.09 -1.09
C ASN A 143 22.16 9.89 0.11
N ASP A 144 21.52 9.21 1.06
CA ASP A 144 20.93 9.86 2.24
C ASP A 144 21.96 10.50 3.19
N TRP A 145 23.22 10.07 3.18
CA TRP A 145 24.24 10.69 4.04
C TRP A 145 24.61 12.09 3.52
N GLU A 146 25.13 12.16 2.30
CA GLU A 146 25.58 13.41 1.67
C GLU A 146 24.43 14.37 1.43
N THR A 147 23.27 13.89 0.97
CA THR A 147 22.11 14.76 0.76
C THR A 147 21.71 15.47 2.05
N THR A 148 21.77 14.79 3.21
CA THR A 148 21.46 15.43 4.48
C THR A 148 22.62 16.27 5.04
N GLN A 149 23.84 15.74 5.07
CA GLN A 149 24.96 16.39 5.75
C GLN A 149 25.57 17.52 4.91
N ILE A 150 25.83 17.25 3.62
CA ILE A 150 26.53 18.18 2.74
C ILE A 150 25.56 19.09 2.04
N TRP A 151 24.51 18.57 1.42
CA TRP A 151 23.68 19.34 0.49
C TRP A 151 22.46 19.98 1.16
N GLN A 152 21.92 19.33 2.20
CA GLN A 152 20.56 19.57 2.72
C GLN A 152 19.50 19.59 1.60
N ASP A 153 19.74 18.87 0.53
CA ASP A 153 18.95 18.75 -0.70
C ASP A 153 19.59 17.60 -1.51
N MET A 154 19.11 17.32 -2.72
CA MET A 154 19.95 16.66 -3.72
C MET A 154 21.10 17.57 -4.16
N SER A 155 22.22 16.97 -4.55
CA SER A 155 23.32 17.71 -5.17
C SER A 155 22.86 18.37 -6.49
N PRO A 156 23.53 19.46 -6.94
CA PRO A 156 23.23 20.06 -8.24
C PRO A 156 23.32 19.06 -9.40
N GLU A 157 24.30 18.16 -9.34
CA GLU A 157 24.48 17.07 -10.30
C GLU A 157 23.30 16.11 -10.29
N GLY A 158 22.88 15.65 -9.10
CA GLY A 158 21.72 14.76 -8.94
C GLY A 158 20.43 15.39 -9.49
N TRP A 159 20.20 16.68 -9.22
CA TRP A 159 19.05 17.41 -9.79
C TRP A 159 19.13 17.51 -11.31
N GLN A 160 20.28 17.87 -11.87
CA GLN A 160 20.48 17.99 -13.31
C GLN A 160 20.28 16.65 -14.02
N TYR A 161 20.82 15.57 -13.46
CA TYR A 161 20.65 14.22 -13.99
C TYR A 161 19.19 13.77 -13.92
N THR A 162 18.52 13.97 -12.79
CA THR A 162 17.09 13.65 -12.61
C THR A 162 16.22 14.28 -13.69
N LYS A 163 16.49 15.55 -14.04
CA LYS A 163 15.77 16.26 -15.11
C LYS A 163 16.11 15.70 -16.49
N SER A 164 17.39 15.65 -16.83
CA SER A 164 17.86 15.28 -18.18
C SER A 164 17.59 13.82 -18.55
N ALA A 165 17.62 12.90 -17.59
CA ALA A 165 17.29 11.49 -17.81
C ALA A 165 15.76 11.24 -17.92
N GLY A 166 14.93 12.23 -17.57
CA GLY A 166 13.47 12.18 -17.72
C GLY A 166 12.71 11.57 -16.55
N PHE A 167 13.28 11.57 -15.33
CA PHE A 167 12.62 11.05 -14.14
C PHE A 167 11.36 11.83 -13.75
N LEU A 168 11.25 13.11 -14.11
CA LEU A 168 10.11 13.96 -13.75
C LEU A 168 8.89 13.77 -14.67
N GLY A 169 9.03 12.99 -15.76
CA GLY A 169 8.00 12.78 -16.78
C GLY A 169 7.75 11.30 -17.09
N MET A 170 7.86 10.41 -16.10
CA MET A 170 7.69 8.96 -16.31
C MET A 170 6.28 8.63 -16.80
N ILE A 171 5.24 9.19 -16.17
CA ILE A 171 3.83 8.91 -16.54
C ILE A 171 3.36 9.71 -17.76
N ILE A 172 4.11 10.73 -18.17
CA ILE A 172 3.71 11.63 -19.25
C ILE A 172 3.85 10.87 -20.59
N PRO A 173 2.82 10.85 -21.46
CA PRO A 173 2.90 10.18 -22.75
C PRO A 173 4.04 10.69 -23.63
N LYS A 174 4.63 9.79 -24.43
CA LYS A 174 5.76 10.09 -25.33
C LYS A 174 5.49 11.23 -26.32
N GLN A 175 4.24 11.42 -26.77
CA GLN A 175 3.87 12.53 -27.65
C GLN A 175 4.09 13.91 -27.01
N TYR A 176 4.14 13.99 -25.67
CA TYR A 176 4.49 15.19 -24.92
C TYR A 176 5.96 15.17 -24.45
N GLY A 177 6.79 14.25 -24.93
CA GLY A 177 8.20 14.14 -24.54
C GLY A 177 8.46 13.45 -23.20
N GLY A 178 7.44 12.83 -22.60
CA GLY A 178 7.61 11.96 -21.42
C GLY A 178 8.00 10.53 -21.78
N LYS A 179 8.03 9.64 -20.79
CA LYS A 179 8.41 8.22 -20.98
C LYS A 179 7.21 7.30 -21.27
N GLY A 180 6.02 7.63 -20.76
CA GLY A 180 4.81 6.81 -20.89
C GLY A 180 4.93 5.46 -20.17
N PHE A 181 5.63 5.42 -19.05
CA PHE A 181 5.86 4.22 -18.25
C PHE A 181 4.59 3.78 -17.51
N SER A 182 4.49 2.47 -17.33
CA SER A 182 3.47 1.79 -16.53
C SER A 182 3.52 2.21 -15.06
N HIS A 183 2.44 1.94 -14.33
CA HIS A 183 2.41 2.13 -12.89
C HIS A 183 3.43 1.21 -12.21
N TYR A 184 3.68 0.01 -12.76
CA TYR A 184 4.72 -0.88 -12.24
C TYR A 184 6.13 -0.35 -12.40
N ALA A 185 6.47 0.22 -13.56
CA ALA A 185 7.75 0.89 -13.75
C ALA A 185 7.93 2.06 -12.79
N HIS A 186 6.90 2.91 -12.62
CA HIS A 186 6.92 3.97 -11.61
C HIS A 186 7.15 3.41 -10.20
N SER A 187 6.43 2.35 -9.81
CA SER A 187 6.60 1.66 -8.53
C SER A 187 8.03 1.13 -8.34
N GLN A 188 8.62 0.51 -9.36
CA GLN A 188 9.97 -0.04 -9.29
C GLN A 188 11.04 1.05 -9.20
N VAL A 189 10.93 2.14 -9.96
CA VAL A 189 11.85 3.28 -9.88
C VAL A 189 11.85 3.87 -8.47
N VAL A 190 10.67 4.16 -7.91
CA VAL A 190 10.56 4.73 -6.56
C VAL A 190 11.10 3.77 -5.51
N MET A 191 10.77 2.47 -5.60
CA MET A 191 11.28 1.46 -4.67
C MET A 191 12.81 1.38 -4.71
N LYS A 192 13.41 1.35 -5.90
CA LYS A 192 14.87 1.23 -6.08
C LYS A 192 15.59 2.47 -5.56
N LEU A 193 15.12 3.67 -5.91
CA LEU A 193 15.66 4.92 -5.36
C LEU A 193 15.55 4.97 -3.83
N SER A 194 14.45 4.49 -3.27
CA SER A 194 14.24 4.46 -1.81
C SER A 194 15.16 3.49 -1.08
N THR A 195 15.85 2.60 -1.80
CA THR A 195 16.91 1.77 -1.19
C THR A 195 18.23 2.53 -0.99
N ARG A 196 18.32 3.78 -1.47
CA ARG A 196 19.58 4.54 -1.52
C ARG A 196 19.46 6.00 -1.08
N CYS A 197 18.50 6.72 -1.64
CA CYS A 197 18.31 8.14 -1.40
C CYS A 197 16.83 8.51 -1.38
N SER A 198 16.33 8.79 -0.18
CA SER A 198 14.97 9.26 0.08
C SER A 198 14.66 10.59 -0.59
N ALA A 199 15.62 11.52 -0.63
CA ALA A 199 15.44 12.82 -1.26
C ALA A 199 15.20 12.68 -2.77
N ALA A 200 15.97 11.82 -3.43
CA ALA A 200 15.77 11.46 -4.83
C ALA A 200 14.43 10.75 -5.04
N ALA A 201 14.14 9.72 -4.24
CA ALA A 201 12.90 8.97 -4.34
C ALA A 201 11.66 9.87 -4.25
N ILE A 202 11.60 10.77 -3.27
CA ILE A 202 10.45 11.67 -3.07
C ILE A 202 10.36 12.72 -4.18
N SER A 203 11.50 13.26 -4.62
CA SER A 203 11.56 14.28 -5.69
C SER A 203 11.14 13.72 -7.04
N VAL A 204 11.41 12.43 -7.30
CA VAL A 204 10.94 11.71 -8.49
C VAL A 204 9.48 11.28 -8.36
N MET A 205 9.07 10.80 -7.18
CA MET A 205 7.74 10.25 -6.93
C MET A 205 6.63 11.30 -7.11
N VAL A 206 6.79 12.49 -6.51
CA VAL A 206 5.68 13.47 -6.44
C VAL A 206 5.22 13.98 -7.82
N PRO A 207 6.11 14.40 -8.74
CA PRO A 207 5.71 14.82 -10.10
C PRO A 207 4.96 13.74 -10.88
N ASN A 208 5.19 12.46 -10.57
CA ASN A 208 4.63 11.31 -11.28
C ASN A 208 3.42 10.65 -10.59
N SER A 209 2.96 11.16 -9.44
CA SER A 209 1.77 10.64 -8.76
C SER A 209 0.76 11.74 -8.41
N LEU A 210 1.22 12.71 -7.61
CA LEU A 210 0.39 13.78 -7.04
C LEU A 210 0.62 15.12 -7.73
N GLY A 211 1.43 15.11 -8.80
CA GLY A 211 1.73 16.29 -9.59
C GLY A 211 0.57 16.71 -10.50
N PRO A 212 0.59 17.96 -10.99
CA PRO A 212 -0.31 18.46 -12.02
C PRO A 212 -0.40 17.60 -13.28
N ALA A 213 0.62 16.81 -13.62
CA ALA A 213 0.66 15.99 -14.82
C ALA A 213 -0.54 15.02 -14.88
N GLU A 214 -0.81 14.30 -13.80
CA GLU A 214 -1.94 13.36 -13.74
C GLU A 214 -3.28 14.08 -13.94
N LEU A 215 -3.48 15.21 -13.27
CA LEU A 215 -4.69 16.04 -13.43
C LEU A 215 -4.83 16.58 -14.87
N LEU A 216 -3.74 17.02 -15.49
CA LEU A 216 -3.72 17.52 -16.86
C LEU A 216 -4.04 16.43 -17.89
N LEU A 217 -3.59 15.20 -17.66
CA LEU A 217 -3.87 14.07 -18.54
C LEU A 217 -5.37 13.74 -18.58
N HIS A 218 -6.05 13.73 -17.43
CA HIS A 218 -7.48 13.41 -17.35
C HIS A 218 -8.39 14.61 -17.62
N TYR A 219 -7.98 15.81 -17.21
CA TYR A 219 -8.88 16.97 -17.13
C TYR A 219 -8.38 18.23 -17.82
N GLY A 220 -7.11 18.30 -18.20
CA GLY A 220 -6.55 19.49 -18.84
C GLY A 220 -7.26 19.83 -20.15
N THR A 221 -7.27 21.10 -20.53
CA THR A 221 -7.62 21.45 -21.92
C THR A 221 -6.50 21.02 -22.87
N GLU A 222 -6.77 20.95 -24.16
CA GLU A 222 -5.73 20.66 -25.15
C GLU A 222 -4.58 21.67 -25.10
N ALA A 223 -4.89 22.96 -24.97
CA ALA A 223 -3.90 24.02 -24.80
C ALA A 223 -3.04 23.81 -23.54
N GLN A 224 -3.66 23.47 -22.41
CA GLN A 224 -2.93 23.19 -21.16
C GLN A 224 -2.03 21.97 -21.29
N ARG A 225 -2.51 20.87 -21.90
CA ARG A 225 -1.69 19.68 -22.14
C ARG A 225 -0.48 19.99 -23.01
N ASN A 226 -0.71 20.67 -24.14
CA ASN A 226 0.34 21.01 -25.09
C ASN A 226 1.39 21.98 -24.51
N TYR A 227 0.98 22.86 -23.57
CA TYR A 227 1.89 23.78 -22.90
C TYR A 227 2.64 23.12 -21.73
N TYR A 228 1.94 22.53 -20.77
CA TYR A 228 2.53 22.10 -19.50
C TYR A 228 3.22 20.73 -19.58
N LEU A 229 2.61 19.72 -20.23
CA LEU A 229 3.14 18.36 -20.18
C LEU A 229 4.57 18.24 -20.74
N PRO A 230 4.92 18.90 -21.86
CA PRO A 230 6.30 18.87 -22.35
C PRO A 230 7.31 19.55 -21.42
N ARG A 231 6.93 20.64 -20.77
CA ARG A 231 7.80 21.39 -19.85
C ARG A 231 8.03 20.63 -18.55
N LEU A 232 6.98 19.96 -18.06
CA LEU A 232 7.06 19.04 -16.91
C LEU A 232 7.95 17.83 -17.24
N ALA A 233 7.79 17.23 -18.43
CA ALA A 233 8.57 16.06 -18.83
C ALA A 233 10.09 16.35 -18.90
N ARG A 234 10.48 17.54 -19.37
CA ARG A 234 11.89 17.97 -19.44
C ARG A 234 12.44 18.54 -18.13
N GLY A 235 11.60 18.72 -17.10
CA GLY A 235 11.99 19.35 -15.85
C GLY A 235 12.34 20.85 -15.97
N GLU A 236 11.88 21.49 -17.06
CA GLU A 236 11.85 22.95 -17.19
C GLU A 236 10.92 23.54 -16.14
N ASP A 237 9.75 22.89 -15.99
CA ASP A 237 8.84 23.16 -14.90
C ASP A 237 8.95 22.10 -13.80
N ILE A 238 9.20 22.55 -12.57
CA ILE A 238 9.14 21.71 -11.37
C ILE A 238 7.78 21.94 -10.72
N PRO A 239 6.90 20.94 -10.69
CA PRO A 239 5.59 21.10 -10.10
C PRO A 239 5.59 20.92 -8.58
N CYS A 240 4.64 21.57 -7.92
CA CYS A 240 4.15 21.17 -6.61
C CYS A 240 2.61 21.21 -6.57
N PHE A 241 2.02 20.62 -5.54
CA PHE A 241 0.56 20.65 -5.36
C PHE A 241 0.17 21.07 -3.94
N ALA A 242 -0.53 22.20 -3.84
CA ALA A 242 -0.92 22.86 -2.61
C ALA A 242 -2.40 22.64 -2.27
N LEU A 243 -2.63 21.54 -1.55
CA LEU A 243 -3.94 21.19 -0.97
C LEU A 243 -4.02 21.55 0.51
N THR A 244 -3.07 21.05 1.30
CA THR A 244 -3.06 21.15 2.77
C THR A 244 -2.85 22.58 3.27
N SER A 245 -3.67 23.01 4.22
CA SER A 245 -3.55 24.29 4.92
C SER A 245 -3.23 24.09 6.42
N PRO A 246 -2.93 25.16 7.17
CA PRO A 246 -2.83 25.11 8.63
C PRO A 246 -4.08 24.56 9.31
N TYR A 247 -5.25 24.74 8.70
CA TYR A 247 -6.56 24.44 9.28
C TYR A 247 -7.21 23.17 8.72
N ALA A 248 -6.77 22.70 7.55
CA ALA A 248 -7.34 21.53 6.87
C ALA A 248 -6.23 20.59 6.36
N GLY A 249 -6.27 19.34 6.84
CA GLY A 249 -5.37 18.25 6.43
C GLY A 249 -6.15 17.01 6.04
N SER A 250 -6.49 16.15 7.02
CA SER A 250 -7.34 14.98 6.81
C SER A 250 -8.72 15.35 6.23
N ASP A 251 -9.32 16.44 6.72
CA ASP A 251 -10.53 17.02 6.14
C ASP A 251 -10.19 18.01 5.03
N ALA A 252 -9.66 17.47 3.92
CA ALA A 252 -9.26 18.28 2.76
C ALA A 252 -10.44 18.95 2.04
N GLY A 253 -11.68 18.54 2.32
CA GLY A 253 -12.89 19.21 1.81
C GLY A 253 -13.16 20.55 2.49
N ALA A 254 -12.62 20.78 3.69
CA ALA A 254 -12.85 21.97 4.51
C ALA A 254 -11.75 23.04 4.38
N ILE A 255 -11.02 23.07 3.26
CA ILE A 255 -9.97 24.09 3.05
C ILE A 255 -10.55 25.52 3.16
N PRO A 256 -9.84 26.44 3.84
CA PRO A 256 -10.33 27.79 4.09
C PRO A 256 -9.99 28.77 2.96
N ASP A 257 -9.13 28.38 2.02
CA ASP A 257 -8.64 29.24 0.95
C ASP A 257 -9.77 29.53 -0.04
N VAL A 258 -10.19 30.79 -0.17
CA VAL A 258 -11.33 31.22 -1.01
C VAL A 258 -10.84 32.02 -2.21
N GLY A 259 -11.41 31.71 -3.37
CA GLY A 259 -11.29 32.49 -4.59
C GLY A 259 -12.62 33.12 -4.96
N ILE A 260 -12.69 34.44 -4.95
CA ILE A 260 -13.88 35.20 -5.35
C ILE A 260 -13.81 35.44 -6.85
N VAL A 261 -14.85 35.04 -7.58
CA VAL A 261 -14.96 35.34 -9.02
C VAL A 261 -14.98 36.85 -9.23
N CYS A 262 -14.08 37.35 -10.07
CA CYS A 262 -14.01 38.75 -10.41
C CYS A 262 -13.41 38.96 -11.80
N LYS A 263 -13.56 40.18 -12.33
CA LYS A 263 -12.78 40.61 -13.49
C LYS A 263 -11.43 41.16 -13.06
N GLY A 264 -10.42 40.99 -13.90
CA GLY A 264 -9.07 41.52 -13.69
C GLY A 264 -8.30 41.63 -15.00
N VAL A 265 -7.21 42.39 -14.99
CA VAL A 265 -6.36 42.56 -16.18
C VAL A 265 -5.32 41.44 -16.20
N HIS A 266 -5.29 40.67 -17.29
CA HIS A 266 -4.27 39.66 -17.57
C HIS A 266 -3.78 39.84 -19.01
N GLU A 267 -2.46 39.90 -19.21
CA GLU A 267 -1.85 40.13 -20.53
C GLU A 267 -2.41 41.36 -21.28
N GLY A 268 -2.77 42.42 -20.52
CA GLY A 268 -3.33 43.66 -21.07
C GLY A 268 -4.81 43.60 -21.45
N GLN A 269 -5.51 42.48 -21.20
CA GLN A 269 -6.93 42.31 -21.45
C GLN A 269 -7.72 42.16 -20.15
N GLU A 270 -8.93 42.72 -20.09
CA GLU A 270 -9.88 42.45 -18.99
C GLU A 270 -10.48 41.05 -19.19
N VAL A 271 -10.17 40.13 -18.29
CA VAL A 271 -10.64 38.74 -18.32
C VAL A 271 -11.33 38.36 -17.01
N LEU A 272 -12.12 37.30 -17.05
CA LEU A 272 -12.75 36.73 -15.86
C LEU A 272 -11.76 35.77 -15.18
N GLY A 273 -11.76 35.76 -13.85
CA GLY A 273 -10.88 34.94 -13.05
C GLY A 273 -11.30 34.92 -11.58
N PHE A 274 -10.35 34.63 -10.71
CA PHE A 274 -10.54 34.62 -9.27
C PHE A 274 -9.52 35.52 -8.60
N ARG A 275 -9.93 36.23 -7.55
CA ARG A 275 -8.99 36.81 -6.59
C ARG A 275 -8.89 35.88 -5.39
N VAL A 276 -7.70 35.32 -5.17
CA VAL A 276 -7.47 34.23 -4.21
C VAL A 276 -6.44 34.65 -3.17
N THR A 277 -6.76 34.35 -1.90
CA THR A 277 -5.83 34.43 -0.77
C THR A 277 -5.70 33.03 -0.17
N TRP A 278 -4.46 32.58 0.05
CA TRP A 278 -4.19 31.25 0.60
C TRP A 278 -3.01 31.22 1.57
N ASP A 279 -3.04 30.22 2.45
CA ASP A 279 -1.92 29.82 3.29
C ASP A 279 -1.84 28.29 3.31
N LYS A 280 -0.79 27.75 2.68
CA LYS A 280 -0.60 26.31 2.49
C LYS A 280 0.68 25.86 3.15
N ARG A 281 0.67 24.64 3.68
CA ARG A 281 1.81 24.05 4.41
C ARG A 281 2.09 22.63 3.97
N TYR A 282 3.31 22.18 4.24
CA TYR A 282 3.80 20.83 3.90
C TYR A 282 3.77 20.52 2.40
N ILE A 283 4.04 21.52 1.56
CA ILE A 283 4.01 21.38 0.12
C ILE A 283 5.36 20.86 -0.37
N THR A 284 5.38 19.58 -0.75
CA THR A 284 6.56 18.93 -1.33
C THR A 284 6.90 19.58 -2.67
N LEU A 285 8.20 19.80 -2.91
CA LEU A 285 8.79 20.61 -3.99
C LEU A 285 8.43 22.10 -3.98
N GLY A 286 7.49 22.55 -3.14
CA GLY A 286 7.04 23.95 -3.06
C GLY A 286 8.15 25.01 -2.99
N PRO A 287 9.27 24.81 -2.25
CA PRO A 287 10.36 25.80 -2.20
C PRO A 287 11.08 26.04 -3.53
N ILE A 288 11.08 25.05 -4.43
CA ILE A 288 11.82 25.08 -5.70
C ILE A 288 10.90 24.97 -6.93
N ALA A 289 9.58 24.93 -6.70
CA ALA A 289 8.61 24.78 -7.77
C ALA A 289 8.59 26.01 -8.68
N THR A 290 8.42 25.79 -9.98
CA THR A 290 8.17 26.84 -10.97
C THR A 290 6.68 26.95 -11.31
N VAL A 291 5.92 25.88 -11.10
CA VAL A 291 4.46 25.83 -11.25
C VAL A 291 3.79 25.26 -10.01
N LEU A 292 2.84 26.00 -9.47
CA LEU A 292 2.05 25.69 -8.28
C LEU A 292 0.67 25.20 -8.72
N GLY A 293 0.36 23.92 -8.47
CA GLY A 293 -1.02 23.46 -8.42
C GLY A 293 -1.67 23.94 -7.13
N LEU A 294 -2.79 24.65 -7.20
CA LEU A 294 -3.50 25.18 -6.03
C LEU A 294 -4.95 24.69 -6.01
N ALA A 295 -5.37 24.13 -4.87
CA ALA A 295 -6.78 23.87 -4.58
C ALA A 295 -7.36 24.97 -3.66
N PHE A 296 -8.48 25.56 -4.06
CA PHE A 296 -9.20 26.61 -3.31
C PHE A 296 -10.71 26.45 -3.49
N ARG A 297 -11.52 27.02 -2.59
CA ARG A 297 -12.98 27.08 -2.72
C ARG A 297 -13.37 28.27 -3.59
N ALA A 298 -14.07 28.02 -4.67
CA ALA A 298 -14.57 29.06 -5.57
C ALA A 298 -15.93 29.58 -5.10
N GLU A 299 -16.09 30.90 -5.06
CA GLU A 299 -17.32 31.59 -4.71
C GLU A 299 -17.63 32.68 -5.76
N ASP A 300 -18.87 32.73 -6.22
CA ASP A 300 -19.36 33.66 -7.24
C ASP A 300 -20.52 34.49 -6.67
N PRO A 301 -20.25 35.47 -5.79
CA PRO A 301 -21.31 36.25 -5.15
C PRO A 301 -22.16 37.04 -6.16
N ASP A 302 -21.56 37.42 -7.29
CA ASP A 302 -22.17 38.27 -8.31
C ASP A 302 -22.76 37.47 -9.50
N GLY A 303 -22.65 36.13 -9.48
CA GLY A 303 -23.19 35.25 -10.52
C GLY A 303 -22.53 35.40 -11.89
N LEU A 304 -21.27 35.86 -11.96
CA LEU A 304 -20.54 36.12 -13.21
C LEU A 304 -20.25 34.85 -14.01
N LEU A 305 -20.25 33.67 -13.35
CA LEU A 305 -20.09 32.37 -13.98
C LEU A 305 -21.42 31.65 -14.25
N GLY A 306 -22.55 32.23 -13.82
CA GLY A 306 -23.91 31.76 -14.13
C GLY A 306 -24.67 31.16 -12.95
N ALA A 307 -24.04 30.99 -11.78
CA ALA A 307 -24.70 30.54 -10.55
C ALA A 307 -24.14 31.29 -9.34
N ALA A 308 -25.00 32.06 -8.67
CA ALA A 308 -24.57 32.82 -7.49
C ALA A 308 -24.28 31.91 -6.29
N GLY A 309 -23.21 32.21 -5.56
CA GLY A 309 -22.84 31.53 -4.32
C GLY A 309 -21.62 30.61 -4.42
N SER A 310 -21.58 29.56 -3.59
CA SER A 310 -20.44 28.63 -3.55
C SER A 310 -20.47 27.68 -4.75
N LEU A 311 -19.38 27.64 -5.51
CA LEU A 311 -19.23 26.76 -6.67
C LEU A 311 -18.56 25.43 -6.32
N GLY A 312 -17.81 25.38 -5.21
CA GLY A 312 -17.07 24.19 -4.76
C GLY A 312 -15.56 24.32 -4.92
N ILE A 313 -14.82 23.24 -4.67
CA ILE A 313 -13.35 23.23 -4.76
C ILE A 313 -12.93 23.30 -6.22
N THR A 314 -11.98 24.17 -6.54
CA THR A 314 -11.40 24.36 -7.87
C THR A 314 -9.89 24.18 -7.81
N CYS A 315 -9.30 23.60 -8.86
CA CYS A 315 -7.86 23.41 -8.99
C CYS A 315 -7.30 24.28 -10.12
N ALA A 316 -6.23 25.04 -9.86
CA ALA A 316 -5.57 25.89 -10.85
C ALA A 316 -4.05 25.69 -10.87
N LEU A 317 -3.40 26.06 -11.99
CA LEU A 317 -1.96 26.07 -12.16
C LEU A 317 -1.43 27.50 -12.25
N ILE A 318 -0.51 27.84 -11.36
CA ILE A 318 -0.03 29.20 -11.14
C ILE A 318 1.50 29.21 -11.28
N PRO A 319 2.09 30.01 -12.19
CA PRO A 319 3.53 30.24 -12.18
C PRO A 319 3.97 30.80 -10.83
N THR A 320 5.00 30.23 -10.21
CA THR A 320 5.44 30.66 -8.86
C THR A 320 6.09 32.04 -8.85
N ALA A 321 6.48 32.56 -10.02
CA ALA A 321 6.93 33.93 -10.21
C ALA A 321 5.78 34.95 -10.36
N HIS A 322 4.52 34.51 -10.43
CA HIS A 322 3.36 35.40 -10.59
C HIS A 322 3.24 36.35 -9.38
N PRO A 323 2.99 37.65 -9.59
CA PRO A 323 2.93 38.63 -8.49
C PRO A 323 1.98 38.22 -7.36
N GLY A 324 2.49 38.30 -6.13
CA GLY A 324 1.75 37.96 -4.92
C GLY A 324 1.87 36.49 -4.48
N VAL A 325 2.45 35.61 -5.31
CA VAL A 325 2.82 34.24 -4.89
C VAL A 325 4.12 34.28 -4.08
N ASN A 326 4.12 33.69 -2.89
CA ASN A 326 5.30 33.59 -2.03
C ASN A 326 5.64 32.12 -1.78
N SER A 327 6.90 31.75 -2.05
CA SER A 327 7.45 30.40 -1.85
C SER A 327 8.93 30.49 -1.46
N GLY A 328 9.63 29.35 -1.36
CA GLY A 328 11.09 29.29 -1.11
C GLY A 328 11.50 28.96 0.33
N ARG A 329 10.64 29.21 1.32
CA ARG A 329 10.90 28.76 2.71
C ARG A 329 10.76 27.24 2.80
N ARG A 330 11.50 26.61 3.73
CA ARG A 330 11.51 25.15 3.90
C ARG A 330 10.98 24.73 5.26
N HIS A 331 10.27 23.60 5.30
CA HIS A 331 10.08 22.80 6.51
C HIS A 331 11.21 21.77 6.62
N TRP A 332 11.46 21.29 7.83
CA TRP A 332 12.51 20.31 8.11
C TRP A 332 11.92 19.03 8.76
N PRO A 333 11.37 18.11 7.96
CA PRO A 333 10.65 16.94 8.49
C PRO A 333 11.63 15.86 8.97
N LEU A 334 11.89 15.82 10.28
CA LEU A 334 12.68 14.76 10.93
C LEU A 334 14.05 14.50 10.28
N ASN A 335 14.70 15.57 9.82
CA ASN A 335 15.98 15.51 9.11
C ASN A 335 15.95 14.86 7.71
N ALA A 336 14.77 14.54 7.18
CA ALA A 336 14.61 14.26 5.76
C ALA A 336 14.66 15.59 4.98
N VAL A 337 15.50 15.63 3.95
CA VAL A 337 15.91 16.88 3.28
C VAL A 337 15.33 17.07 1.89
N PHE A 338 14.37 16.23 1.49
CA PHE A 338 13.57 16.51 0.29
C PHE A 338 12.93 17.90 0.39
N GLN A 339 12.76 18.57 -0.75
CA GLN A 339 12.20 19.92 -0.77
C GLN A 339 10.75 19.89 -0.27
N ASN A 340 10.47 20.64 0.79
CA ASN A 340 9.14 20.78 1.38
C ASN A 340 9.03 22.15 2.03
N GLY A 341 7.92 22.86 1.84
CA GLY A 341 7.77 24.21 2.35
C GLY A 341 6.33 24.71 2.36
N PRO A 342 6.09 25.89 2.94
CA PRO A 342 4.82 26.58 2.81
C PRO A 342 4.75 27.38 1.50
N THR A 343 3.53 27.68 1.07
CA THR A 343 3.27 28.65 0.00
C THR A 343 2.13 29.57 0.42
N THR A 344 2.25 30.87 0.19
CA THR A 344 1.20 31.85 0.53
C THR A 344 0.92 32.77 -0.63
N GLY A 345 -0.29 33.31 -0.66
CA GLY A 345 -0.68 34.34 -1.61
C GLY A 345 -1.74 35.23 -1.02
N LYS A 346 -1.71 36.52 -1.36
CA LYS A 346 -2.70 37.49 -0.92
C LYS A 346 -3.23 38.24 -2.13
N ASP A 347 -4.55 38.19 -2.30
CA ASP A 347 -5.29 38.90 -3.34
C ASP A 347 -4.74 38.66 -4.76
N VAL A 348 -4.25 37.44 -5.03
CA VAL A 348 -3.65 37.08 -6.32
C VAL A 348 -4.75 36.85 -7.34
N PHE A 349 -4.65 37.52 -8.49
CA PHE A 349 -5.56 37.29 -9.60
C PHE A 349 -5.14 36.06 -10.39
N ILE A 350 -6.06 35.09 -10.53
CA ILE A 350 -5.91 33.84 -11.27
C ILE A 350 -6.92 33.86 -12.42
N PRO A 351 -6.49 33.97 -13.69
CA PRO A 351 -7.40 33.95 -14.84
C PRO A 351 -8.06 32.56 -14.98
N LEU A 352 -9.25 32.50 -15.57
CA LEU A 352 -9.98 31.23 -15.75
C LEU A 352 -9.20 30.17 -16.55
N ASP A 353 -8.37 30.59 -17.49
CA ASP A 353 -7.58 29.67 -18.33
C ASP A 353 -6.51 28.90 -17.53
N TRP A 354 -6.21 29.35 -16.31
CA TRP A 354 -5.32 28.63 -15.39
C TRP A 354 -6.04 27.57 -14.56
N VAL A 355 -7.38 27.57 -14.52
CA VAL A 355 -8.16 26.47 -13.93
C VAL A 355 -7.91 25.21 -14.76
N ILE A 356 -7.54 24.10 -14.12
CA ILE A 356 -7.28 22.84 -14.82
C ILE A 356 -8.59 22.37 -15.49
N GLY A 357 -8.60 22.28 -16.82
CA GLY A 357 -9.79 21.98 -17.61
C GLY A 357 -10.71 23.17 -17.90
N GLY A 358 -10.28 24.38 -17.53
CA GLY A 358 -10.96 25.64 -17.84
C GLY A 358 -12.27 25.84 -17.08
N ARG A 359 -13.13 26.71 -17.62
CA ARG A 359 -14.39 27.15 -17.00
C ARG A 359 -15.31 25.98 -16.59
N GLU A 360 -15.35 24.91 -17.39
CA GLU A 360 -16.22 23.75 -17.14
C GLU A 360 -15.84 22.94 -15.89
N GLN A 361 -14.58 23.06 -15.44
CA GLN A 361 -14.08 22.35 -14.25
C GLN A 361 -14.10 23.19 -12.97
N VAL A 362 -14.59 24.43 -13.02
CA VAL A 362 -14.83 25.22 -11.80
C VAL A 362 -15.81 24.47 -10.91
N GLY A 363 -15.44 24.27 -9.64
CA GLY A 363 -16.23 23.52 -8.65
C GLY A 363 -16.01 22.00 -8.64
N ASN A 364 -15.38 21.44 -9.68
CA ASN A 364 -15.17 19.99 -9.83
C ASN A 364 -13.83 19.47 -9.28
N GLY A 365 -13.01 20.35 -8.70
CA GLY A 365 -11.67 20.02 -8.21
C GLY A 365 -11.63 18.94 -7.13
N TRP A 366 -12.64 18.86 -6.25
CA TRP A 366 -12.68 17.79 -5.25
C TRP A 366 -12.79 16.40 -5.88
N ARG A 367 -13.66 16.26 -6.89
CA ARG A 367 -13.84 15.01 -7.64
C ARG A 367 -12.53 14.62 -8.34
N MET A 368 -11.90 15.57 -9.03
CA MET A 368 -10.61 15.36 -9.70
C MET A 368 -9.54 14.85 -8.72
N LEU A 369 -9.46 15.48 -7.53
CA LEU A 369 -8.50 15.08 -6.49
C LEU A 369 -8.78 13.66 -5.97
N MET A 370 -10.03 13.30 -5.68
CA MET A 370 -10.36 11.97 -5.16
C MET A 370 -10.02 10.86 -6.17
N GLU A 371 -10.27 11.10 -7.46
CA GLU A 371 -9.97 10.14 -8.52
C GLU A 371 -8.46 9.94 -8.72
N CYS A 372 -7.67 11.02 -8.77
CA CYS A 372 -6.22 10.93 -8.97
C CYS A 372 -5.46 10.45 -7.71
N LEU A 373 -5.89 10.86 -6.51
CA LEU A 373 -5.26 10.44 -5.24
C LEU A 373 -5.37 8.93 -5.00
N ALA A 374 -6.43 8.28 -5.49
CA ALA A 374 -6.65 6.86 -5.29
C ALA A 374 -5.58 5.99 -5.96
N ALA A 375 -5.11 6.36 -7.16
CA ALA A 375 -4.06 5.64 -7.88
C ALA A 375 -2.69 5.85 -7.22
N GLY A 376 -2.30 7.10 -6.95
CA GLY A 376 -1.02 7.44 -6.33
C GLY A 376 -0.78 6.72 -5.00
N ARG A 377 -1.84 6.54 -4.20
CA ARG A 377 -1.78 5.86 -2.89
C ARG A 377 -1.34 4.39 -2.97
N ALA A 378 -1.62 3.68 -4.08
CA ALA A 378 -1.18 2.30 -4.29
C ALA A 378 0.27 2.19 -4.80
N ILE A 379 0.82 3.28 -5.35
CA ILE A 379 2.14 3.30 -6.00
C ILE A 379 3.17 3.91 -5.05
N SER A 380 3.01 5.18 -4.68
CA SER A 380 4.04 6.04 -4.09
C SER A 380 4.59 5.51 -2.75
N LEU A 381 3.84 5.70 -1.67
CA LEU A 381 4.29 5.31 -0.33
C LEU A 381 4.50 3.80 -0.16
N PRO A 382 3.67 2.90 -0.72
CA PRO A 382 3.96 1.47 -0.68
C PRO A 382 5.30 1.11 -1.30
N SER A 383 5.65 1.68 -2.45
CA SER A 383 6.92 1.42 -3.12
C SER A 383 8.11 1.90 -2.31
N ALA A 384 8.06 3.14 -1.83
CA ALA A 384 9.14 3.70 -1.03
C ALA A 384 9.39 2.89 0.25
N ASN A 385 8.32 2.44 0.92
CA ASN A 385 8.43 1.68 2.17
C ASN A 385 8.83 0.21 1.96
N VAL A 386 8.50 -0.39 0.82
CA VAL A 386 9.13 -1.66 0.42
C VAL A 386 10.63 -1.47 0.20
N GLY A 387 11.05 -0.37 -0.43
CA GLY A 387 12.47 -0.02 -0.58
C GLY A 387 13.19 0.09 0.77
N LEU A 388 12.63 0.87 1.71
CA LEU A 388 13.16 0.97 3.08
C LEU A 388 13.23 -0.40 3.77
N GLY A 389 12.18 -1.22 3.63
CA GLY A 389 12.16 -2.58 4.17
C GLY A 389 13.24 -3.49 3.57
N LYS A 390 13.51 -3.38 2.26
CA LYS A 390 14.58 -4.14 1.58
C LYS A 390 15.95 -3.78 2.13
N VAL A 391 16.25 -2.50 2.35
CA VAL A 391 17.54 -2.07 2.94
C VAL A 391 17.67 -2.60 4.37
N ALA A 392 16.63 -2.48 5.18
CA ALA A 392 16.63 -2.97 6.55
C ALA A 392 16.86 -4.49 6.60
N VAL A 393 16.10 -5.28 5.82
CA VAL A 393 16.30 -6.75 5.77
C VAL A 393 17.68 -7.10 5.22
N ARG A 394 18.13 -6.48 4.13
CA ARG A 394 19.44 -6.76 3.51
C ARG A 394 20.57 -6.55 4.51
N GLY A 395 20.66 -5.36 5.07
CA GLY A 395 21.73 -4.98 5.99
C GLY A 395 21.67 -5.75 7.32
N THR A 396 20.48 -5.88 7.92
CA THR A 396 20.34 -6.57 9.21
C THR A 396 20.62 -8.06 9.10
N THR A 397 20.16 -8.74 8.04
CA THR A 397 20.42 -10.18 7.87
C THR A 397 21.90 -10.49 7.62
N ALA A 398 22.57 -9.67 6.79
CA ALA A 398 24.01 -9.78 6.57
C ALA A 398 24.79 -9.51 7.87
N TYR A 399 24.42 -8.46 8.61
CA TYR A 399 25.02 -8.14 9.90
C TYR A 399 24.83 -9.26 10.91
N ALA A 400 23.63 -9.83 11.02
CA ALA A 400 23.32 -10.91 11.96
C ALA A 400 24.09 -12.21 11.66
N ALA A 401 24.33 -12.50 10.39
CA ALA A 401 25.10 -13.66 9.94
C ALA A 401 26.61 -13.50 10.22
N MET A 402 27.16 -12.29 10.12
CA MET A 402 28.60 -12.05 10.29
C MET A 402 29.00 -11.67 11.73
N ARG A 403 28.16 -10.94 12.46
CA ARG A 403 28.49 -10.43 13.80
C ARG A 403 28.51 -11.59 14.79
N LYS A 404 29.69 -11.90 15.36
CA LYS A 404 29.84 -12.91 16.42
C LYS A 404 29.79 -12.28 17.82
N GLN A 405 29.01 -12.85 18.73
CA GLN A 405 29.01 -12.57 20.19
C GLN A 405 28.83 -13.89 20.95
N PHE A 406 29.42 -13.99 22.15
CA PHE A 406 29.42 -15.24 22.93
C PHE A 406 29.89 -16.47 22.11
N GLY A 407 30.83 -16.26 21.17
CA GLY A 407 31.41 -17.31 20.33
C GLY A 407 30.56 -17.77 19.14
N LEU A 408 29.39 -17.18 18.88
CA LEU A 408 28.50 -17.57 17.78
C LEU A 408 28.01 -16.34 16.99
N PRO A 409 27.67 -16.50 15.69
CA PRO A 409 26.92 -15.48 14.96
C PRO A 409 25.62 -15.13 15.70
N ILE A 410 25.32 -13.84 15.86
CA ILE A 410 24.14 -13.40 16.63
C ILE A 410 22.84 -13.93 16.03
N GLY A 411 22.84 -14.15 14.72
CA GLY A 411 21.77 -14.77 13.95
C GLY A 411 21.31 -16.16 14.38
N LYS A 412 22.15 -16.88 15.13
CA LYS A 412 21.87 -18.23 15.63
C LYS A 412 21.17 -18.23 16.99
N PHE A 413 21.04 -17.08 17.67
CA PHE A 413 20.24 -16.98 18.90
C PHE A 413 18.75 -16.88 18.58
N GLU A 414 17.92 -17.69 19.23
CA GLU A 414 16.46 -17.71 19.01
C GLU A 414 15.80 -16.34 19.20
N GLY A 415 16.30 -15.55 20.17
CA GLY A 415 15.85 -14.18 20.40
C GLY A 415 16.11 -13.21 19.23
N VAL A 416 17.07 -13.53 18.36
CA VAL A 416 17.37 -12.78 17.12
C VAL A 416 16.65 -13.39 15.91
N GLN A 417 16.47 -14.72 15.88
CA GLN A 417 15.72 -15.39 14.82
C GLN A 417 14.27 -14.91 14.72
N ALA A 418 13.61 -14.70 15.87
CA ALA A 418 12.23 -14.22 15.91
C ALA A 418 12.04 -12.85 15.20
N PRO A 419 12.78 -11.77 15.53
CA PRO A 419 12.70 -10.50 14.78
C PRO A 419 13.17 -10.63 13.33
N LEU A 420 14.21 -11.43 13.02
CA LEU A 420 14.62 -11.66 11.62
C LEU A 420 13.48 -12.26 10.77
N ALA A 421 12.78 -13.25 11.33
CA ALA A 421 11.63 -13.87 10.67
C ALA A 421 10.48 -12.88 10.48
N ARG A 422 10.20 -12.03 11.48
CA ARG A 422 9.22 -10.93 11.34
C ARG A 422 9.60 -9.97 10.22
N MET A 423 10.84 -9.52 10.18
CA MET A 423 11.33 -8.61 9.15
C MET A 423 11.14 -9.20 7.74
N ALA A 424 11.64 -10.42 7.53
CA ALA A 424 11.61 -11.08 6.23
C ALA A 424 10.19 -11.40 5.76
N GLY A 425 9.35 -11.95 6.65
CA GLY A 425 7.99 -12.31 6.30
C GLY A 425 7.06 -11.10 6.16
N HIS A 426 7.29 -10.01 6.89
CA HIS A 426 6.61 -8.73 6.62
C HIS A 426 7.04 -8.17 5.26
N LEU A 427 8.34 -8.19 4.93
CA LEU A 427 8.82 -7.72 3.63
C LEU A 427 8.21 -8.53 2.48
N TYR A 428 8.13 -9.86 2.60
CA TYR A 428 7.50 -10.71 1.58
C TYR A 428 6.04 -10.30 1.32
N ALA A 429 5.28 -10.09 2.40
CA ALA A 429 3.89 -9.65 2.34
C ALA A 429 3.73 -8.23 1.76
N CYS A 430 4.57 -7.28 2.17
CA CYS A 430 4.55 -5.91 1.69
C CYS A 430 4.83 -5.82 0.19
N ASP A 431 5.85 -6.53 -0.29
CA ASP A 431 6.20 -6.52 -1.71
C ASP A 431 5.16 -7.30 -2.54
N ALA A 432 4.53 -8.34 -1.99
CA ALA A 432 3.38 -8.99 -2.61
C ALA A 432 2.20 -8.03 -2.80
N VAL A 433 1.84 -7.28 -1.75
CA VAL A 433 0.79 -6.25 -1.80
C VAL A 433 1.11 -5.17 -2.82
N ARG A 434 2.35 -4.66 -2.84
CA ARG A 434 2.80 -3.67 -3.82
C ARG A 434 2.61 -4.19 -5.25
N LYS A 435 3.18 -5.37 -5.57
CA LYS A 435 3.14 -5.95 -6.92
C LYS A 435 1.70 -6.19 -7.40
N VAL A 436 0.86 -6.82 -6.57
CA VAL A 436 -0.53 -7.16 -6.94
C VAL A 436 -1.41 -5.92 -7.07
N SER A 437 -1.23 -4.93 -6.19
CA SER A 437 -2.03 -3.70 -6.25
C SER A 437 -1.68 -2.87 -7.49
N VAL A 438 -0.40 -2.76 -7.83
CA VAL A 438 0.03 -2.02 -9.03
C VAL A 438 -0.33 -2.77 -10.32
N ALA A 439 -0.25 -4.10 -10.34
CA ALA A 439 -0.76 -4.90 -11.46
C ALA A 439 -2.24 -4.62 -11.77
N SER A 440 -3.06 -4.37 -10.73
CA SER A 440 -4.46 -4.00 -10.93
C SER A 440 -4.61 -2.64 -11.61
N LEU A 441 -3.75 -1.67 -11.28
CA LEU A 441 -3.74 -0.34 -11.93
C LEU A 441 -3.34 -0.43 -13.40
N ASP A 442 -2.33 -1.23 -13.71
CA ASP A 442 -1.90 -1.48 -15.10
C ASP A 442 -2.96 -2.22 -15.92
N ALA A 443 -3.83 -3.01 -15.26
CA ALA A 443 -5.01 -3.61 -15.88
C ALA A 443 -6.19 -2.62 -16.07
N GLY A 444 -6.03 -1.34 -15.70
CA GLY A 444 -7.04 -0.29 -15.82
C GLY A 444 -8.00 -0.19 -14.64
N GLU A 445 -7.81 -0.98 -13.58
CA GLU A 445 -8.60 -0.85 -12.36
C GLU A 445 -8.15 0.37 -11.55
N LYS A 446 -9.05 0.96 -10.76
CA LYS A 446 -8.76 2.06 -9.84
C LYS A 446 -9.34 1.76 -8.44
N PRO A 447 -8.91 0.68 -7.76
CA PRO A 447 -9.58 0.20 -6.56
C PRO A 447 -9.18 1.00 -5.31
N SER A 448 -10.00 1.99 -4.95
CA SER A 448 -9.70 2.96 -3.86
C SER A 448 -9.46 2.31 -2.49
N VAL A 449 -10.21 1.25 -2.17
CA VAL A 449 -10.10 0.48 -0.92
C VAL A 449 -8.79 -0.29 -0.89
N ILE A 450 -8.43 -0.95 -1.99
CA ILE A 450 -7.15 -1.69 -2.10
C ILE A 450 -5.97 -0.73 -1.98
N SER A 451 -6.01 0.43 -2.63
CA SER A 451 -4.96 1.45 -2.48
C SER A 451 -4.82 1.90 -1.03
N ALA A 452 -5.93 2.05 -0.30
CA ALA A 452 -5.92 2.37 1.13
C ALA A 452 -5.33 1.26 2.00
N ILE A 453 -5.67 -0.02 1.71
CA ILE A 453 -5.08 -1.19 2.37
C ILE A 453 -3.56 -1.22 2.14
N ALA A 454 -3.14 -1.03 0.89
CA ALA A 454 -1.73 -1.03 0.50
C ALA A 454 -0.96 0.06 1.26
N LYS A 455 -1.42 1.32 1.20
CA LYS A 455 -0.76 2.42 1.92
C LYS A 455 -0.71 2.20 3.42
N TYR A 456 -1.83 1.82 4.04
CA TYR A 456 -1.86 1.63 5.49
C TYR A 456 -0.93 0.50 5.93
N HIS A 457 -1.12 -0.71 5.40
CA HIS A 457 -0.42 -1.88 5.92
C HIS A 457 1.03 -1.98 5.45
N VAL A 458 1.38 -1.49 4.26
CA VAL A 458 2.79 -1.51 3.82
C VAL A 458 3.61 -0.54 4.64
N THR A 459 3.13 0.69 4.87
CA THR A 459 3.88 1.68 5.69
C THR A 459 3.98 1.25 7.16
N GLU A 460 2.92 0.69 7.73
CA GLU A 460 2.92 0.19 9.10
C GLU A 460 3.86 -1.00 9.31
N ARG A 461 3.83 -1.97 8.39
CA ARG A 461 4.73 -3.14 8.44
C ARG A 461 6.18 -2.75 8.16
N ALA A 462 6.43 -1.78 7.27
CA ALA A 462 7.79 -1.25 7.06
C ALA A 462 8.36 -0.62 8.33
N ARG A 463 7.55 0.13 9.10
CA ARG A 463 7.95 0.63 10.43
C ARG A 463 8.32 -0.51 11.38
N MET A 464 7.55 -1.61 11.39
CA MET A 464 7.88 -2.80 12.19
C MET A 464 9.21 -3.44 11.75
N ILE A 465 9.43 -3.59 10.43
CA ILE A 465 10.69 -4.12 9.87
C ILE A 465 11.88 -3.26 10.32
N VAL A 466 11.78 -1.94 10.19
CA VAL A 466 12.88 -1.03 10.56
C VAL A 466 13.15 -1.08 12.06
N ASN A 467 12.11 -1.11 12.90
CA ASN A 467 12.27 -1.22 14.36
C ASN A 467 12.92 -2.54 14.78
N ASP A 468 12.49 -3.67 14.22
CA ASP A 468 13.12 -4.98 14.46
C ASP A 468 14.59 -4.96 14.01
N GLY A 469 14.89 -4.28 12.90
CA GLY A 469 16.25 -4.06 12.44
C GLY A 469 17.10 -3.26 13.44
N MET A 470 16.53 -2.22 14.04
CA MET A 470 17.21 -1.38 15.03
C MET A 470 17.56 -2.19 16.29
N ASP A 471 16.64 -3.05 16.73
CA ASP A 471 16.85 -3.93 17.88
C ASP A 471 17.98 -4.94 17.63
N ILE A 472 18.08 -5.51 16.43
CA ILE A 472 19.13 -6.49 16.08
C ILE A 472 20.50 -5.82 15.87
N VAL A 473 20.54 -4.71 15.15
CA VAL A 473 21.80 -4.03 14.77
C VAL A 473 22.35 -3.19 15.94
N ALA A 474 21.48 -2.78 16.86
CA ALA A 474 21.80 -2.11 18.11
C ALA A 474 22.67 -0.84 17.90
N GLY A 475 23.85 -0.78 18.53
CA GLY A 475 24.75 0.37 18.48
C GLY A 475 25.05 0.87 17.06
N LYS A 476 25.26 -0.05 16.11
CA LYS A 476 25.52 0.31 14.71
C LYS A 476 24.30 0.97 14.05
N GLY A 477 23.09 0.61 14.46
CA GLY A 477 21.86 1.18 13.94
C GLY A 477 21.65 2.63 14.38
N ILE A 478 22.13 3.01 15.57
CA ILE A 478 21.97 4.37 16.12
C ILE A 478 23.12 5.32 15.81
N CYS A 479 24.34 4.81 15.56
CA CYS A 479 25.49 5.62 15.17
C CYS A 479 25.37 6.05 13.70
N MET A 480 25.07 7.33 13.48
CA MET A 480 24.89 7.91 12.15
C MET A 480 26.23 8.04 11.41
N GLY A 481 26.25 7.74 10.11
CA GLY A 481 27.40 7.93 9.23
C GLY A 481 27.26 7.22 7.90
N PRO A 482 28.25 7.30 6.99
CA PRO A 482 28.24 6.60 5.71
C PRO A 482 28.03 5.08 5.83
N ASN A 483 28.52 4.45 6.91
CA ASN A 483 28.37 3.01 7.13
C ASN A 483 27.02 2.60 7.75
N ASN A 484 26.12 3.55 8.03
CA ASN A 484 24.81 3.29 8.62
C ASN A 484 23.74 3.16 7.52
N PHE A 485 23.13 1.98 7.42
CA PHE A 485 22.07 1.70 6.44
C PHE A 485 20.65 1.87 6.98
N LEU A 486 20.45 2.11 8.28
CA LEU A 486 19.14 1.91 8.92
C LEU A 486 18.53 3.16 9.56
N ALA A 487 19.35 4.03 10.13
CA ALA A 487 18.87 5.16 10.92
C ALA A 487 18.02 6.15 10.09
N ARG A 488 18.37 6.34 8.82
CA ARG A 488 17.60 7.19 7.89
C ARG A 488 16.23 6.62 7.60
N ALA A 489 16.12 5.31 7.41
CA ALA A 489 14.83 4.63 7.29
C ALA A 489 13.98 4.81 8.56
N TYR A 490 14.59 4.73 9.75
CA TYR A 490 13.91 4.96 11.02
C TYR A 490 13.36 6.38 11.13
N GLN A 491 14.17 7.40 10.82
CA GLN A 491 13.78 8.81 10.83
C GLN A 491 12.66 9.14 9.85
N GLN A 492 12.60 8.46 8.70
CA GLN A 492 11.63 8.73 7.64
C GLN A 492 10.30 7.99 7.81
N SER A 493 10.30 6.81 8.43
CA SER A 493 9.08 5.99 8.60
C SER A 493 7.86 6.74 9.17
N PRO A 494 7.98 7.69 10.13
CA PRO A 494 6.83 8.43 10.65
C PRO A 494 6.17 9.34 9.59
N ILE A 495 6.90 9.77 8.57
CA ILE A 495 6.37 10.60 7.50
C ILE A 495 5.35 9.80 6.67
N ALA A 496 5.72 8.58 6.28
CA ALA A 496 4.90 7.73 5.41
C ALA A 496 3.56 7.32 6.05
N ILE A 497 3.51 7.11 7.37
CA ILE A 497 2.25 6.80 8.06
C ILE A 497 1.33 8.02 8.22
N THR A 498 1.86 9.23 8.02
CA THR A 498 1.16 10.50 8.27
C THR A 498 0.61 11.12 6.99
N VAL A 499 1.39 11.13 5.90
CA VAL A 499 1.03 11.80 4.63
C VAL A 499 0.13 10.92 3.74
N GLU A 500 -0.42 11.50 2.66
CA GLU A 500 -1.38 10.88 1.72
C GLU A 500 -2.61 10.25 2.40
N GLY A 501 -3.04 10.89 3.50
CA GLY A 501 -4.09 10.42 4.39
C GLY A 501 -3.49 9.63 5.55
N ALA A 502 -3.56 10.19 6.76
CA ALA A 502 -3.03 9.55 7.95
C ALA A 502 -3.56 8.12 8.11
N ASN A 503 -2.71 7.20 8.56
CA ASN A 503 -3.07 5.78 8.69
C ASN A 503 -4.33 5.57 9.54
N ILE A 504 -4.51 6.38 10.59
CA ILE A 504 -5.71 6.34 11.45
C ILE A 504 -6.99 6.63 10.65
N MET A 505 -6.98 7.70 9.84
CA MET A 505 -8.11 8.08 8.99
C MET A 505 -8.36 7.03 7.91
N THR A 506 -7.29 6.60 7.22
CA THR A 506 -7.36 5.58 6.16
C THR A 506 -7.96 4.28 6.67
N ARG A 507 -7.52 3.82 7.84
CA ARG A 507 -8.02 2.62 8.50
C ARG A 507 -9.50 2.72 8.88
N CYS A 508 -9.92 3.82 9.50
CA CYS A 508 -11.27 3.91 10.08
C CYS A 508 -12.35 4.35 9.08
N LEU A 509 -12.01 5.22 8.12
CA LEU A 509 -12.99 5.86 7.22
C LEU A 509 -13.01 5.27 5.81
N ILE A 510 -11.86 4.84 5.28
CA ILE A 510 -11.75 4.40 3.88
C ILE A 510 -11.92 2.89 3.75
N ILE A 511 -11.03 2.11 4.38
CA ILE A 511 -10.92 0.66 4.13
C ILE A 511 -12.26 -0.05 4.32
N PHE A 512 -12.91 0.14 5.47
CA PHE A 512 -14.20 -0.48 5.73
C PHE A 512 -15.39 0.42 5.40
N GLY A 513 -15.34 1.72 5.71
CA GLY A 513 -16.47 2.62 5.52
C GLY A 513 -16.92 2.70 4.06
N GLN A 514 -15.99 3.06 3.17
CA GLN A 514 -16.24 3.07 1.72
C GLN A 514 -16.29 1.65 1.15
N GLY A 515 -15.42 0.75 1.63
CA GLY A 515 -15.38 -0.63 1.19
C GLY A 515 -16.70 -1.38 1.38
N LEU A 516 -17.33 -1.25 2.54
CA LEU A 516 -18.62 -1.88 2.82
C LEU A 516 -19.70 -1.41 1.85
N ILE A 517 -19.80 -0.11 1.59
CA ILE A 517 -20.87 0.40 0.71
C ILE A 517 -20.60 -0.02 -0.73
N ARG A 518 -19.37 0.20 -1.20
CA ARG A 518 -18.99 0.08 -2.61
C ARG A 518 -18.76 -1.37 -3.05
N CYS A 519 -18.14 -2.17 -2.20
CA CYS A 519 -17.72 -3.54 -2.51
C CYS A 519 -18.77 -4.58 -2.12
N HIS A 520 -19.76 -4.22 -1.27
CA HIS A 520 -20.84 -5.14 -0.95
C HIS A 520 -21.74 -5.39 -2.18
N PRO A 521 -22.12 -6.65 -2.49
CA PRO A 521 -22.80 -6.97 -3.75
C PRO A 521 -24.16 -6.30 -3.98
N TYR A 522 -24.81 -5.82 -2.90
CA TYR A 522 -26.19 -5.31 -2.97
C TYR A 522 -26.39 -3.90 -2.40
N VAL A 523 -25.57 -3.41 -1.47
CA VAL A 523 -25.87 -2.20 -0.67
C VAL A 523 -25.89 -0.96 -1.55
N PHE A 524 -24.87 -0.76 -2.38
CA PHE A 524 -24.84 0.36 -3.32
C PHE A 524 -26.02 0.34 -4.30
N ARG A 525 -26.37 -0.84 -4.82
CA ARG A 525 -27.50 -1.02 -5.74
C ARG A 525 -28.86 -0.71 -5.09
N GLU A 526 -29.04 -1.07 -3.82
CA GLU A 526 -30.23 -0.70 -3.04
C GLU A 526 -30.32 0.82 -2.88
N MET A 527 -29.18 1.47 -2.61
CA MET A 527 -29.11 2.92 -2.47
C MET A 527 -29.41 3.65 -3.78
N GLU A 528 -28.82 3.23 -4.89
CA GLU A 528 -29.10 3.77 -6.23
C GLU A 528 -30.56 3.57 -6.61
N ALA A 529 -31.09 2.35 -6.44
CA ALA A 529 -32.47 2.03 -6.77
C ALA A 529 -33.47 2.89 -5.98
N ALA A 530 -33.19 3.12 -4.69
CA ALA A 530 -34.05 3.94 -3.86
C ALA A 530 -34.02 5.43 -4.23
N ARG A 531 -32.91 5.92 -4.79
CA ARG A 531 -32.75 7.31 -5.26
C ARG A 531 -33.26 7.54 -6.69
N ASN A 532 -33.54 6.48 -7.45
CA ASN A 532 -34.03 6.61 -8.82
C ASN A 532 -35.38 7.37 -8.85
N PRO A 533 -35.47 8.47 -9.64
CA PRO A 533 -36.70 9.27 -9.74
C PRO A 533 -37.84 8.52 -10.46
N ASP A 534 -37.53 7.58 -11.35
CA ASP A 534 -38.53 6.71 -11.97
C ASP A 534 -39.01 5.67 -10.96
N ARG A 535 -40.26 5.82 -10.51
CA ARG A 535 -40.87 4.96 -9.49
C ARG A 535 -40.93 3.49 -9.89
N ARG A 536 -41.14 3.18 -11.17
CA ARG A 536 -41.21 1.80 -11.64
C ARG A 536 -39.83 1.20 -11.67
N GLN A 537 -38.85 1.88 -12.27
CA GLN A 537 -37.46 1.40 -12.30
C GLN A 537 -36.88 1.27 -10.89
N ALA A 538 -37.14 2.23 -10.01
CA ALA A 538 -36.77 2.19 -8.60
C ALA A 538 -37.31 0.91 -7.92
N LEU A 539 -38.59 0.60 -8.10
CA LEU A 539 -39.21 -0.58 -7.51
C LEU A 539 -38.63 -1.89 -8.06
N GLU A 540 -38.39 -1.97 -9.37
CA GLU A 540 -37.86 -3.18 -10.02
C GLU A 540 -36.40 -3.44 -9.65
N ALA A 541 -35.57 -2.40 -9.64
CA ALA A 541 -34.17 -2.49 -9.25
C ALA A 541 -34.02 -2.79 -7.74
N PHE A 542 -34.81 -2.14 -6.89
CA PHE A 542 -34.79 -2.36 -5.44
C PHE A 542 -35.29 -3.77 -5.09
N ASP A 543 -36.34 -4.28 -5.74
CA ASP A 543 -36.81 -5.68 -5.59
C ASP A 543 -35.70 -6.68 -5.88
N SER A 544 -34.94 -6.47 -6.98
CA SER A 544 -33.84 -7.35 -7.34
C SER A 544 -32.69 -7.28 -6.33
N ALA A 545 -32.33 -6.08 -5.88
CA ALA A 545 -31.23 -5.87 -4.96
C ALA A 545 -31.56 -6.41 -3.56
N MET A 546 -32.71 -6.04 -2.99
CA MET A 546 -33.15 -6.42 -1.65
C MET A 546 -33.31 -7.94 -1.48
N PHE A 547 -34.02 -8.62 -2.40
CA PHE A 547 -34.16 -10.08 -2.28
C PHE A 547 -32.88 -10.83 -2.61
N GLY A 548 -32.00 -10.23 -3.43
CA GLY A 548 -30.63 -10.72 -3.61
C GLY A 548 -29.83 -10.64 -2.30
N HIS A 549 -29.92 -9.51 -1.60
CA HIS A 549 -29.28 -9.28 -0.30
C HIS A 549 -29.81 -10.23 0.78
N VAL A 550 -31.13 -10.43 0.88
CA VAL A 550 -31.72 -11.41 1.82
C VAL A 550 -31.19 -12.83 1.55
N SER A 551 -31.14 -13.24 0.27
CA SER A 551 -30.60 -14.54 -0.12
C SER A 551 -29.11 -14.67 0.21
N PHE A 552 -28.36 -13.58 0.03
CA PHE A 552 -26.94 -13.49 0.36
C PHE A 552 -26.65 -13.64 1.86
N VAL A 553 -27.38 -12.90 2.70
CA VAL A 553 -27.28 -13.01 4.18
C VAL A 553 -27.59 -14.44 4.63
N LEU A 554 -28.67 -15.02 4.09
CA LEU A 554 -29.05 -16.40 4.40
C LEU A 554 -27.96 -17.40 3.97
N ALA A 555 -27.43 -17.24 2.76
CA ALA A 555 -26.36 -18.10 2.24
C ALA A 555 -25.09 -18.02 3.09
N ASN A 556 -24.64 -16.82 3.45
CA ASN A 556 -23.45 -16.63 4.26
C ASN A 556 -23.64 -17.07 5.71
N THR A 557 -24.86 -16.95 6.27
CA THR A 557 -25.20 -17.52 7.58
C THR A 557 -25.04 -19.05 7.58
N VAL A 558 -25.61 -19.72 6.56
CA VAL A 558 -25.51 -21.19 6.44
C VAL A 558 -24.08 -21.62 6.13
N ARG A 559 -23.36 -20.92 5.24
CA ARG A 559 -21.94 -21.19 4.96
C ARG A 559 -21.09 -21.03 6.21
N ALA A 560 -21.29 -19.97 7.00
CA ALA A 560 -20.57 -19.75 8.23
C ALA A 560 -20.72 -20.96 9.15
N ALA A 561 -21.96 -21.41 9.41
CA ALA A 561 -22.25 -22.57 10.25
C ALA A 561 -21.59 -23.86 9.73
N VAL A 562 -21.71 -24.14 8.43
CA VAL A 562 -21.11 -25.34 7.81
C VAL A 562 -19.56 -25.29 7.87
N HIS A 563 -18.97 -24.14 7.57
CA HIS A 563 -17.52 -23.95 7.61
C HIS A 563 -16.99 -24.01 9.04
N ALA A 564 -17.76 -23.51 10.01
CA ALA A 564 -17.43 -23.53 11.42
C ALA A 564 -17.38 -24.95 11.99
N LEU A 565 -18.39 -25.77 11.70
CA LEU A 565 -18.45 -27.18 12.13
C LEU A 565 -17.33 -28.04 11.54
N THR A 566 -16.87 -27.72 10.33
CA THR A 566 -15.84 -28.50 9.61
C THR A 566 -14.44 -27.90 9.71
N GLY A 567 -14.27 -26.77 10.40
CA GLY A 567 -13.02 -26.01 10.43
C GLY A 567 -12.57 -25.51 9.06
N GLY A 568 -13.49 -25.42 8.09
CA GLY A 568 -13.21 -25.05 6.69
C GLY A 568 -12.67 -26.19 5.83
N LYS A 569 -12.57 -27.43 6.34
CA LYS A 569 -12.03 -28.57 5.57
C LYS A 569 -12.85 -28.93 4.33
N LEU A 570 -14.16 -28.62 4.31
CA LEU A 570 -15.02 -28.88 3.14
C LEU A 570 -14.97 -27.78 2.07
N ILE A 571 -14.27 -26.67 2.34
CA ILE A 571 -14.09 -25.60 1.35
C ILE A 571 -13.13 -26.11 0.27
N ALA A 572 -13.50 -25.94 -1.00
CA ALA A 572 -12.60 -26.24 -2.10
C ALA A 572 -11.49 -25.19 -2.18
N ALA A 573 -10.24 -25.66 -2.30
CA ALA A 573 -9.13 -24.82 -2.76
C ALA A 573 -9.10 -24.83 -4.30
N PRO A 574 -8.46 -23.85 -4.96
CA PRO A 574 -8.36 -23.85 -6.42
C PRO A 574 -7.60 -25.09 -6.92
N ALA A 575 -8.08 -25.71 -8.01
CA ALA A 575 -7.70 -27.07 -8.40
C ALA A 575 -6.21 -27.30 -8.73
N LYS A 576 -5.45 -26.22 -9.00
CA LYS A 576 -4.03 -26.30 -9.40
C LYS A 576 -3.06 -25.71 -8.37
N THR A 577 -3.46 -25.37 -7.15
CA THR A 577 -2.56 -24.72 -6.18
C THR A 577 -1.58 -25.69 -5.53
N GLU A 578 -0.45 -25.17 -5.04
CA GLU A 578 0.47 -25.91 -4.18
C GLU A 578 -0.26 -26.54 -2.97
N PRO A 579 -0.21 -27.88 -2.79
CA PRO A 579 -0.90 -28.57 -1.70
C PRO A 579 -0.61 -28.00 -0.30
N ALA A 580 0.63 -27.59 -0.03
CA ALA A 580 1.02 -26.99 1.25
C ALA A 580 0.25 -25.70 1.57
N LEU A 581 -0.20 -24.97 0.53
CA LEU A 581 -0.89 -23.69 0.66
C LEU A 581 -2.42 -23.81 0.57
N ALA A 582 -2.96 -24.98 0.19
CA ALA A 582 -4.39 -25.20 0.02
C ALA A 582 -5.22 -24.86 1.27
N SER A 583 -4.64 -25.02 2.47
CA SER A 583 -5.31 -24.67 3.72
C SER A 583 -5.56 -23.16 3.86
N TYR A 584 -4.64 -22.32 3.36
CA TYR A 584 -4.76 -20.86 3.44
C TYR A 584 -5.87 -20.32 2.55
N TYR A 585 -6.02 -20.84 1.33
CA TYR A 585 -7.16 -20.52 0.46
C TYR A 585 -8.50 -20.84 1.15
N ARG A 586 -8.59 -21.99 1.84
CA ARG A 586 -9.81 -22.37 2.57
C ARG A 586 -10.08 -21.44 3.75
N GLN A 587 -9.05 -21.07 4.52
CA GLN A 587 -9.22 -20.14 5.65
C GLN A 587 -9.57 -18.73 5.18
N ALA A 588 -9.00 -18.27 4.07
CA ALA A 588 -9.37 -17.00 3.45
C ALA A 588 -10.86 -16.98 3.04
N ASN A 589 -11.35 -18.04 2.40
CA ASN A 589 -12.78 -18.17 2.08
C ASN A 589 -13.66 -18.17 3.33
N ARG A 590 -13.25 -18.92 4.36
CA ARG A 590 -13.98 -18.97 5.62
C ARG A 590 -14.08 -17.57 6.25
N LEU A 591 -12.98 -16.84 6.32
CA LEU A 591 -12.94 -15.50 6.88
C LEU A 591 -13.72 -14.50 6.01
N SER A 592 -13.71 -14.64 4.68
CA SER A 592 -14.56 -13.84 3.78
C SER A 592 -16.05 -14.05 4.07
N VAL A 593 -16.50 -15.29 4.32
CA VAL A 593 -17.88 -15.58 4.74
C VAL A 593 -18.21 -14.89 6.07
N VAL A 594 -17.29 -14.96 7.03
CA VAL A 594 -17.49 -14.33 8.34
C VAL A 594 -17.52 -12.82 8.25
N LEU A 595 -16.63 -12.23 7.44
CA LEU A 595 -16.59 -10.80 7.17
C LEU A 595 -17.90 -10.31 6.53
N ALA A 596 -18.42 -11.04 5.55
CA ALA A 596 -19.72 -10.73 4.93
C ALA A 596 -20.84 -10.80 5.98
N LEU A 597 -20.93 -11.90 6.73
CA LEU A 597 -21.97 -12.10 7.76
C LEU A 597 -21.95 -11.01 8.83
N ILE A 598 -20.77 -10.70 9.39
CA ILE A 598 -20.68 -9.69 10.45
C ILE A 598 -20.91 -8.28 9.92
N SER A 599 -20.58 -8.02 8.65
CA SER A 599 -20.88 -6.74 7.99
C SER A 599 -22.38 -6.53 7.85
N ASP A 600 -23.12 -7.55 7.40
CA ASP A 600 -24.58 -7.50 7.27
C ASP A 600 -25.28 -7.35 8.62
N ILE A 601 -24.82 -8.11 9.62
CA ILE A 601 -25.32 -7.98 11.00
C ILE A 601 -24.99 -6.58 11.55
N SER A 602 -23.84 -5.99 11.21
CA SER A 602 -23.48 -4.63 11.61
C SER A 602 -24.40 -3.59 11.01
N MET A 603 -24.70 -3.71 9.71
CA MET A 603 -25.66 -2.82 9.05
C MET A 603 -27.07 -2.96 9.65
N GLY A 604 -27.52 -4.19 9.91
CA GLY A 604 -28.84 -4.44 10.50
C GLY A 604 -28.97 -3.97 11.96
N VAL A 605 -27.95 -4.18 12.79
CA VAL A 605 -27.99 -3.86 14.23
C VAL A 605 -27.69 -2.37 14.50
N LEU A 606 -26.75 -1.78 13.76
CA LEU A 606 -26.25 -0.43 14.03
C LEU A 606 -26.80 0.61 13.06
N GLY A 607 -27.28 0.21 11.88
CA GLY A 607 -27.78 1.11 10.84
C GLY A 607 -26.80 2.25 10.55
N GLY A 608 -27.32 3.47 10.45
CA GLY A 608 -26.52 4.68 10.23
C GLY A 608 -25.55 5.04 11.37
N ALA A 609 -25.62 4.38 12.54
CA ALA A 609 -24.63 4.59 13.60
C ALA A 609 -23.30 3.88 13.31
N LEU A 610 -23.27 2.89 12.41
CA LEU A 610 -22.06 2.15 12.03
C LEU A 610 -20.95 3.10 11.56
N LYS A 611 -21.29 4.13 10.78
CA LYS A 611 -20.33 5.13 10.28
C LYS A 611 -19.60 5.90 11.39
N ARG A 612 -20.21 6.02 12.57
CA ARG A 612 -19.63 6.72 13.73
C ARG A 612 -18.86 5.80 14.68
N LYS A 613 -18.89 4.48 14.45
CA LYS A 613 -18.22 3.48 15.29
C LYS A 613 -16.83 3.16 14.73
N GLU A 614 -15.98 4.18 14.66
CA GLU A 614 -14.66 4.12 14.01
C GLU A 614 -13.76 2.99 14.52
N SER A 615 -13.77 2.68 15.81
CA SER A 615 -13.01 1.53 16.35
C SER A 615 -13.52 0.19 15.82
N LEU A 616 -14.83 0.06 15.64
CA LEU A 616 -15.47 -1.16 15.12
C LEU A 616 -15.20 -1.30 13.62
N THR A 617 -15.45 -0.24 12.85
CA THR A 617 -15.21 -0.22 11.39
C THR A 617 -13.74 -0.37 11.07
N GLY A 618 -12.84 0.24 11.84
CA GLY A 618 -11.39 0.08 11.70
C GLY A 618 -10.95 -1.37 11.87
N ARG A 619 -11.45 -2.09 12.89
CA ARG A 619 -11.12 -3.51 13.08
C ARG A 619 -11.72 -4.42 12.00
N LEU A 620 -12.94 -4.14 11.53
CA LEU A 620 -13.51 -4.85 10.38
C LEU A 620 -12.68 -4.58 9.11
N GLY A 621 -12.16 -3.35 8.98
CA GLY A 621 -11.19 -2.98 7.96
C GLY A 621 -9.91 -3.80 8.08
N ASP A 622 -9.38 -4.00 9.28
CA ASP A 622 -8.19 -4.83 9.49
C ASP A 622 -8.43 -6.29 9.05
N VAL A 623 -9.62 -6.86 9.28
CA VAL A 623 -9.99 -8.21 8.79
C VAL A 623 -9.95 -8.25 7.27
N LEU A 624 -10.59 -7.28 6.59
CA LEU A 624 -10.56 -7.15 5.13
C LEU A 624 -9.13 -7.01 4.61
N SER A 625 -8.34 -6.14 5.22
CA SER A 625 -6.95 -5.91 4.84
C SER A 625 -6.10 -7.16 4.96
N GLN A 626 -6.23 -7.92 6.05
CA GLN A 626 -5.47 -9.16 6.20
C GLN A 626 -5.89 -10.22 5.19
N LEU A 627 -7.17 -10.27 4.80
CA LEU A 627 -7.61 -11.12 3.69
C LEU A 627 -6.97 -10.71 2.36
N TYR A 628 -6.87 -9.41 2.10
CA TYR A 628 -6.19 -8.89 0.92
C TYR A 628 -4.69 -9.23 0.93
N ILE A 629 -4.00 -9.00 2.05
CA ILE A 629 -2.57 -9.34 2.22
C ILE A 629 -2.33 -10.83 2.01
N LEU A 630 -3.15 -11.70 2.63
CA LEU A 630 -3.08 -13.14 2.45
C LEU A 630 -3.26 -13.53 0.97
N SER A 631 -4.24 -12.92 0.29
CA SER A 631 -4.48 -13.16 -1.12
C SER A 631 -3.28 -12.75 -1.99
N CYS A 632 -2.64 -11.62 -1.68
CA CYS A 632 -1.45 -11.15 -2.39
C CYS A 632 -0.26 -12.07 -2.17
N VAL A 633 -0.04 -12.56 -0.94
CA VAL A 633 1.04 -13.52 -0.60
C VAL A 633 0.87 -14.80 -1.42
N LEU A 634 -0.35 -15.35 -1.48
CA LEU A 634 -0.65 -16.56 -2.24
C LEU A 634 -0.48 -16.32 -3.75
N LYS A 635 -0.96 -15.17 -4.27
CA LYS A 635 -0.78 -14.80 -5.68
C LYS A 635 0.68 -14.61 -6.05
N ARG A 636 1.47 -13.92 -5.23
CA ARG A 636 2.91 -13.73 -5.47
C ARG A 636 3.63 -15.07 -5.62
N PHE A 637 3.37 -16.03 -4.74
CA PHE A 637 4.00 -17.35 -4.83
C PHE A 637 3.67 -18.06 -6.15
N GLU A 638 2.45 -17.92 -6.64
CA GLU A 638 2.02 -18.46 -7.93
C GLU A 638 2.69 -17.72 -9.10
N ASP A 639 2.71 -16.39 -9.07
CA ASP A 639 3.33 -15.54 -10.10
C ASP A 639 4.86 -15.72 -10.17
N ASP A 640 5.52 -15.96 -9.03
CA ASP A 640 6.97 -16.21 -8.93
C ASP A 640 7.33 -17.66 -9.37
N GLY A 641 6.36 -18.47 -9.83
CA GLY A 641 6.60 -19.82 -10.36
C GLY A 641 6.67 -20.92 -9.30
N ARG A 642 6.09 -20.70 -8.11
CA ARG A 642 6.05 -21.64 -6.97
C ARG A 642 7.42 -22.11 -6.46
N PRO A 643 8.36 -21.19 -6.19
CA PRO A 643 9.67 -21.57 -5.70
C PRO A 643 9.57 -22.22 -4.31
N GLN A 644 9.79 -23.54 -4.23
CA GLN A 644 9.60 -24.30 -2.99
C GLN A 644 10.46 -23.78 -1.83
N ALA A 645 11.64 -23.22 -2.14
CA ALA A 645 12.53 -22.60 -1.16
C ALA A 645 11.94 -21.33 -0.49
N ASP A 646 10.85 -20.75 -1.02
CA ASP A 646 10.17 -19.59 -0.44
C ASP A 646 9.03 -19.99 0.51
N LEU A 647 8.68 -21.28 0.57
CA LEU A 647 7.58 -21.75 1.43
C LEU A 647 7.69 -21.28 2.89
N PRO A 648 8.87 -21.23 3.55
CA PRO A 648 8.97 -20.68 4.89
C PRO A 648 8.47 -19.23 5.00
N LEU A 649 8.85 -18.36 4.05
CA LEU A 649 8.39 -16.97 4.00
C LEU A 649 6.88 -16.92 3.76
N VAL A 650 6.38 -17.70 2.80
CA VAL A 650 4.95 -17.75 2.45
C VAL A 650 4.11 -18.23 3.64
N HIS A 651 4.52 -19.31 4.30
CA HIS A 651 3.86 -19.85 5.49
C HIS A 651 3.83 -18.82 6.61
N TRP A 652 4.96 -18.15 6.86
CA TRP A 652 5.03 -17.12 7.90
C TRP A 652 4.08 -15.95 7.59
N SER A 653 4.14 -15.40 6.37
CA SER A 653 3.32 -14.26 5.96
C SER A 653 1.83 -14.59 5.98
N ALA A 654 1.46 -15.80 5.55
CA ALA A 654 0.08 -16.27 5.56
C ALA A 654 -0.44 -16.50 6.99
N GLN A 655 0.38 -17.07 7.88
CA GLN A 655 0.01 -17.27 9.29
C GLN A 655 -0.11 -15.94 10.04
N ASP A 656 0.79 -14.98 9.81
CA ASP A 656 0.70 -13.63 10.39
C ASP A 656 -0.58 -12.90 9.93
N ALA A 657 -0.89 -12.94 8.63
CA ALA A 657 -2.13 -12.34 8.11
C ALA A 657 -3.37 -12.99 8.73
N LEU A 658 -3.42 -14.33 8.80
CA LEU A 658 -4.53 -15.03 9.44
C LEU A 658 -4.63 -14.70 10.94
N LEU A 659 -3.52 -14.70 11.67
CA LEU A 659 -3.51 -14.36 13.10
C LEU A 659 -4.11 -12.98 13.32
N ARG A 660 -3.60 -11.96 12.63
CA ARG A 660 -4.06 -10.57 12.75
C ARG A 660 -5.53 -10.41 12.35
N ALA A 661 -6.02 -11.18 11.36
CA ALA A 661 -7.44 -11.19 11.00
C ALA A 661 -8.30 -11.74 12.15
N HIS A 662 -7.85 -12.83 12.79
CA HIS A 662 -8.57 -13.42 13.92
C HIS A 662 -8.51 -12.54 15.18
N GLU A 663 -7.38 -11.86 15.44
CA GLU A 663 -7.24 -10.88 16.53
C GLU A 663 -8.21 -9.71 16.33
N ALA A 664 -8.23 -9.11 15.13
CA ALA A 664 -9.15 -8.03 14.81
C ALA A 664 -10.62 -8.47 14.94
N LEU A 665 -10.95 -9.68 14.46
CA LEU A 665 -12.29 -10.24 14.60
C LEU A 665 -12.66 -10.53 16.07
N ALA A 666 -11.72 -11.04 16.87
CA ALA A 666 -11.93 -11.24 18.31
C ALA A 666 -12.31 -9.91 18.98
N GLU A 667 -11.53 -8.86 18.71
CA GLU A 667 -11.78 -7.53 19.26
C GLU A 667 -13.11 -6.94 18.81
N VAL A 668 -13.51 -7.15 17.55
CA VAL A 668 -14.83 -6.78 17.03
C VAL A 668 -15.93 -7.42 17.86
N LEU A 669 -15.83 -8.73 18.08
CA LEU A 669 -16.85 -9.51 18.78
C LEU A 669 -16.88 -9.21 20.28
N ASP A 670 -15.73 -8.93 20.90
CA ASP A 670 -15.64 -8.56 22.32
C ASP A 670 -16.23 -7.17 22.58
N ASN A 671 -15.98 -6.23 21.68
CA ASN A 671 -16.44 -4.84 21.79
C ASN A 671 -17.72 -4.56 21.02
N TYR A 672 -18.38 -5.59 20.49
CA TYR A 672 -19.59 -5.40 19.70
C TYR A 672 -20.73 -4.83 20.56
N PRO A 673 -21.47 -3.80 20.09
CA PRO A 673 -22.52 -3.17 20.89
C PRO A 673 -23.64 -4.13 21.32
N SER A 674 -24.05 -5.05 20.45
CA SER A 674 -25.03 -6.09 20.78
C SER A 674 -24.35 -7.39 21.19
N LYS A 675 -24.34 -7.69 22.49
CA LYS A 675 -23.75 -8.94 23.00
C LYS A 675 -24.44 -10.19 22.46
N THR A 676 -25.75 -10.13 22.22
CA THR A 676 -26.51 -11.23 21.59
C THR A 676 -26.05 -11.46 20.15
N ALA A 677 -25.92 -10.39 19.35
CA ALA A 677 -25.44 -10.52 17.98
C ALA A 677 -24.00 -11.06 17.93
N ALA A 678 -23.10 -10.58 18.80
CA ALA A 678 -21.75 -11.09 18.90
C ALA A 678 -21.71 -12.58 19.28
N ARG A 679 -22.51 -13.01 20.26
CA ARG A 679 -22.64 -14.43 20.63
C ARG A 679 -23.17 -15.28 19.48
N ALA A 680 -24.14 -14.77 18.72
CA ALA A 680 -24.66 -15.46 17.54
C ALA A 680 -23.57 -15.63 16.47
N VAL A 681 -22.82 -14.57 16.14
CA VAL A 681 -21.71 -14.66 15.16
C VAL A 681 -20.62 -15.62 15.66
N ARG A 682 -20.26 -15.58 16.96
CA ARG A 682 -19.31 -16.53 17.57
C ARG A 682 -19.78 -17.98 17.40
N ALA A 683 -21.04 -18.27 17.75
CA ALA A 683 -21.61 -19.62 17.64
C ALA A 683 -21.67 -20.10 16.19
N LEU A 684 -22.04 -19.22 15.25
CA LEU A 684 -22.16 -19.55 13.84
C LEU A 684 -20.80 -19.69 13.13
N SER A 685 -19.77 -18.97 13.56
CA SER A 685 -18.50 -18.86 12.82
C SER A 685 -17.36 -19.64 13.46
N PHE A 686 -17.32 -19.69 14.79
CA PHE A 686 -16.22 -20.24 15.60
C PHE A 686 -16.73 -20.86 16.91
N PRO A 687 -17.59 -21.90 16.86
CA PRO A 687 -18.19 -22.51 18.05
C PRO A 687 -17.17 -23.14 18.99
N PHE A 688 -15.98 -23.50 18.48
CA PHE A 688 -14.87 -24.07 19.25
C PHE A 688 -13.76 -23.05 19.57
N GLY A 689 -14.03 -21.75 19.39
CA GLY A 689 -13.05 -20.68 19.61
C GLY A 689 -12.33 -20.21 18.34
N LEU A 690 -11.80 -18.99 18.41
CA LEU A 690 -11.00 -18.37 17.34
C LEU A 690 -9.58 -18.95 17.33
N PRO A 691 -9.04 -19.35 16.16
CA PRO A 691 -7.70 -19.93 16.07
C PRO A 691 -6.62 -18.83 16.12
N LEU A 692 -6.22 -18.43 17.32
CA LEU A 692 -5.13 -17.46 17.56
C LEU A 692 -3.78 -18.19 17.62
N ARG A 693 -3.28 -18.64 16.47
CA ARG A 693 -2.01 -19.38 16.37
C ARG A 693 -0.91 -18.50 15.78
N LYS A 694 0.17 -18.32 16.52
CA LYS A 694 1.40 -17.67 16.04
C LYS A 694 2.22 -18.64 15.17
N PRO A 695 3.05 -18.12 14.26
CA PRO A 695 4.11 -18.90 13.63
C PRO A 695 4.95 -19.62 14.70
N SER A 696 5.21 -20.92 14.50
CA SER A 696 6.01 -21.73 15.43
C SER A 696 7.47 -21.33 15.42
N ASP A 697 8.18 -21.54 16.53
CA ASP A 697 9.62 -21.23 16.65
C ASP A 697 10.46 -21.92 15.57
N ARG A 698 10.11 -23.16 15.19
CA ARG A 698 10.75 -23.85 14.06
C ARG A 698 10.62 -23.07 12.75
N LEU A 699 9.43 -22.56 12.44
CA LEU A 699 9.21 -21.76 11.23
C LEU A 699 9.94 -20.42 11.33
N LEU A 700 10.05 -19.82 12.52
CA LEU A 700 10.88 -18.63 12.73
C LEU A 700 12.35 -18.92 12.42
N ALA A 701 12.88 -20.05 12.91
CA ALA A 701 14.24 -20.48 12.62
C ALA A 701 14.45 -20.77 11.12
N ASP A 702 13.52 -21.48 10.46
CA ASP A 702 13.59 -21.79 9.03
C ASP A 702 13.63 -20.50 8.17
N VAL A 703 12.79 -19.51 8.51
CA VAL A 703 12.81 -18.21 7.82
C VAL A 703 14.11 -17.45 8.10
N ALA A 704 14.54 -17.38 9.36
CA ALA A 704 15.74 -16.68 9.76
C ALA A 704 16.99 -17.28 9.10
N ASP A 705 17.08 -18.59 8.95
CA ASP A 705 18.19 -19.26 8.29
C ASP A 705 18.17 -19.00 6.77
N ALA A 706 16.99 -19.03 6.14
CA ALA A 706 16.82 -18.75 4.72
C ALA A 706 17.27 -17.33 4.31
N VAL A 707 17.14 -16.34 5.20
CA VAL A 707 17.57 -14.95 4.93
C VAL A 707 18.97 -14.63 5.44
N GLN A 708 19.58 -15.52 6.23
CA GLN A 708 20.97 -15.40 6.70
C GLN A 708 21.95 -16.29 5.93
N THR A 709 21.46 -16.95 4.89
CA THR A 709 22.26 -17.78 4.00
C THR A 709 22.18 -17.20 2.58
N PRO A 710 23.33 -17.00 1.90
CA PRO A 710 23.32 -16.63 0.49
C PRO A 710 22.53 -17.66 -0.33
N GLY A 711 21.55 -17.20 -1.12
CA GLY A 711 20.71 -18.11 -1.89
C GLY A 711 19.50 -17.45 -2.52
N ALA A 712 18.85 -18.19 -3.41
CA ALA A 712 17.81 -17.68 -4.30
C ALA A 712 16.58 -17.11 -3.55
N THR A 713 16.27 -17.62 -2.36
CA THR A 713 15.17 -17.11 -1.52
C THR A 713 15.44 -15.67 -1.06
N ARG A 714 16.62 -15.41 -0.50
CA ARG A 714 17.04 -14.06 -0.09
C ARG A 714 17.18 -13.14 -1.31
N ASP A 715 17.76 -13.64 -2.40
CA ASP A 715 17.95 -12.86 -3.62
C ASP A 715 16.60 -12.44 -4.25
N ARG A 716 15.59 -13.33 -4.30
CA ARG A 716 14.23 -12.97 -4.74
C ARG A 716 13.53 -12.01 -3.79
N LEU A 717 13.72 -12.16 -2.48
CA LEU A 717 13.12 -11.26 -1.48
C LEU A 717 13.67 -9.84 -1.61
N LEU A 718 14.95 -9.70 -1.94
CA LEU A 718 15.67 -8.44 -2.06
C LEU A 718 15.91 -7.99 -3.50
N ALA A 719 15.31 -8.66 -4.49
CA ALA A 719 15.48 -8.36 -5.91
C ALA A 719 15.13 -6.88 -6.21
N ASP A 720 15.68 -6.34 -7.29
CA ASP A 720 15.42 -4.97 -7.77
C ASP A 720 15.91 -3.84 -6.81
N SER A 721 16.46 -4.15 -5.64
CA SER A 721 17.11 -3.15 -4.77
C SER A 721 18.46 -2.73 -5.34
N TYR A 722 18.84 -1.47 -5.16
CA TYR A 722 20.19 -1.02 -5.47
C TYR A 722 21.20 -1.56 -4.43
N ILE A 723 22.38 -1.97 -4.91
CA ILE A 723 23.53 -2.33 -4.07
C ILE A 723 24.72 -1.52 -4.60
N PRO A 724 25.33 -0.64 -3.79
CA PRO A 724 26.48 0.11 -4.24
C PRO A 724 27.66 -0.80 -4.51
N ARG A 725 28.55 -0.35 -5.39
CA ARG A 725 29.88 -0.94 -5.55
C ARG A 725 30.81 -0.40 -4.45
N PRO A 726 31.85 -1.15 -4.02
CA PRO A 726 32.76 -0.72 -2.95
C PRO A 726 33.46 0.62 -3.24
N GLU A 727 33.65 0.95 -4.51
CA GLU A 727 34.27 2.21 -4.94
C GLU A 727 33.32 3.41 -4.78
N ILE A 728 32.01 3.16 -4.73
CA ILE A 728 30.96 4.16 -4.57
C ILE A 728 30.61 4.34 -3.09
N ASP A 729 30.39 3.24 -2.38
CA ASP A 729 29.95 3.29 -0.99
C ASP A 729 30.36 2.05 -0.19
N LYS A 730 30.78 2.29 1.06
CA LYS A 730 31.16 1.26 2.02
C LYS A 730 29.99 0.36 2.44
N LEU A 731 28.74 0.77 2.23
CA LEU A 731 27.59 -0.11 2.44
C LEU A 731 27.66 -1.42 1.63
N ALA A 732 28.45 -1.44 0.54
CA ALA A 732 28.70 -2.65 -0.25
C ALA A 732 29.38 -3.78 0.56
N TYR A 733 30.26 -3.43 1.50
CA TYR A 733 31.10 -4.39 2.21
C TYR A 733 30.29 -5.40 3.02
N GLY A 734 29.15 -4.97 3.58
CA GLY A 734 28.28 -5.86 4.34
C GLY A 734 27.76 -7.04 3.50
N GLU A 735 27.36 -6.78 2.25
CA GLU A 735 26.88 -7.82 1.33
C GLU A 735 28.03 -8.66 0.77
N LEU A 736 29.19 -8.05 0.49
CA LEU A 736 30.37 -8.77 0.02
C LEU A 736 30.89 -9.76 1.06
N GLY A 737 31.02 -9.33 2.32
CA GLY A 737 31.41 -10.20 3.43
C GLY A 737 30.40 -11.34 3.63
N PHE A 738 29.11 -11.03 3.56
CA PHE A 738 28.03 -12.01 3.66
C PHE A 738 28.11 -13.10 2.59
N ARG A 739 28.44 -12.73 1.35
CA ARG A 739 28.57 -13.70 0.24
C ARG A 739 29.77 -14.62 0.37
N LEU A 740 30.84 -14.18 1.05
CA LEU A 740 32.01 -15.02 1.33
C LEU A 740 31.79 -15.98 2.51
N LEU A 741 30.81 -15.70 3.37
CA LEU A 741 30.58 -16.43 4.63
C LEU A 741 30.49 -17.96 4.47
N PRO A 742 29.75 -18.53 3.49
CA PRO A 742 29.67 -19.99 3.34
C PRO A 742 31.02 -20.65 3.11
N GLN A 743 31.92 -19.98 2.36
CA GLN A 743 33.26 -20.50 2.08
C GLN A 743 34.13 -20.45 3.34
N VAL A 744 33.99 -19.39 4.13
CA VAL A 744 34.67 -19.24 5.43
C VAL A 744 34.20 -20.31 6.43
N GLU A 745 32.89 -20.57 6.50
CA GLU A 745 32.34 -21.60 7.37
C GLU A 745 32.81 -23.02 6.99
N LEU A 746 32.97 -23.30 5.70
CA LEU A 746 33.55 -24.56 5.22
C LEU A 746 35.01 -24.73 5.65
N ILE A 747 35.82 -23.67 5.55
CA ILE A 747 37.21 -23.67 6.03
C ILE A 747 37.23 -23.85 7.55
N GLU A 748 36.44 -23.09 8.30
CA GLU A 748 36.34 -23.19 9.76
C GLU A 748 35.91 -24.62 10.18
N ALA A 749 34.94 -25.21 9.50
CA ALA A 749 34.49 -26.59 9.75
C ALA A 749 35.61 -27.62 9.49
N ARG A 750 36.36 -27.46 8.40
CA ARG A 750 37.50 -28.35 8.07
C ARG A 750 38.61 -28.26 9.12
N LEU A 751 38.84 -27.07 9.69
CA LEU A 751 39.89 -26.83 10.68
C LEU A 751 39.52 -27.27 12.11
N LYS A 752 38.27 -27.64 12.38
CA LYS A 752 37.81 -28.10 13.71
C LYS A 752 38.70 -29.17 14.36
N PRO A 753 39.20 -30.20 13.66
CA PRO A 753 40.09 -31.20 14.25
C PRO A 753 41.44 -30.60 14.70
N ALA A 754 42.05 -29.74 13.89
CA ALA A 754 43.31 -29.07 14.23
C ALA A 754 43.15 -28.14 15.45
N ILE A 755 41.99 -27.48 15.55
CA ILE A 755 41.65 -26.66 16.72
C ILE A 755 41.49 -27.51 17.98
N LYS A 756 40.79 -28.66 17.89
CA LYS A 756 40.63 -29.60 19.01
C LYS A 756 41.95 -30.21 19.48
N GLN A 757 42.92 -30.35 18.58
CA GLN A 757 44.27 -30.86 18.89
C GLN A 757 45.21 -29.77 19.43
N GLY A 758 44.77 -28.51 19.49
CA GLY A 758 45.58 -27.39 19.97
C GLY A 758 46.62 -26.87 18.97
N LEU A 759 46.58 -27.31 17.72
CA LEU A 759 47.49 -26.86 16.66
C LEU A 759 47.18 -25.41 16.23
N LEU A 760 45.90 -25.04 16.30
CA LEU A 760 45.39 -23.74 15.88
C LEU A 760 44.30 -23.25 16.86
N GLU A 761 44.25 -21.96 17.12
CA GLU A 761 43.21 -21.37 17.97
C GLU A 761 41.86 -21.32 17.21
N PRO A 762 40.71 -21.21 17.91
CA PRO A 762 39.44 -20.89 17.25
C PRO A 762 39.54 -19.61 16.43
N LEU A 763 38.73 -19.53 15.37
CA LEU A 763 38.76 -18.38 14.45
C LEU A 763 38.50 -17.07 15.22
N PRO A 764 39.45 -16.13 15.24
CA PRO A 764 39.31 -14.90 16.01
C PRO A 764 38.33 -13.94 15.33
N VAL A 765 37.85 -12.93 16.08
CA VAL A 765 36.88 -11.94 15.59
C VAL A 765 37.55 -10.63 15.14
N SER A 766 38.65 -10.22 15.79
CA SER A 766 39.32 -8.94 15.46
C SER A 766 40.25 -9.09 14.27
N THR A 767 40.28 -8.07 13.40
CA THR A 767 41.12 -7.99 12.20
C THR A 767 42.60 -8.32 12.49
N THR A 768 43.15 -7.75 13.57
CA THR A 768 44.54 -7.97 13.98
C THR A 768 44.81 -9.42 14.35
N ALA A 769 43.96 -10.03 15.18
CA ALA A 769 44.13 -11.42 15.59
C ALA A 769 43.90 -12.39 14.41
N PHE A 770 42.95 -12.07 13.53
CA PHE A 770 42.66 -12.87 12.34
C PHE A 770 43.83 -12.90 11.35
N THR A 771 44.49 -11.76 11.15
CA THR A 771 45.68 -11.68 10.28
C THR A 771 46.80 -12.59 10.80
N ALA A 772 47.11 -12.52 12.10
CA ALA A 772 48.12 -13.39 12.71
C ALA A 772 47.73 -14.88 12.65
N TRP A 773 46.45 -15.18 12.90
CA TRP A 773 45.91 -16.53 12.83
C TRP A 773 46.05 -17.15 11.42
N ARG A 774 45.75 -16.38 10.37
CA ARG A 774 45.88 -16.82 8.97
C ARG A 774 47.32 -17.15 8.60
N ILE A 775 48.27 -16.29 8.98
CA ILE A 775 49.71 -16.53 8.74
C ILE A 775 50.14 -17.84 9.41
N LYS A 776 49.72 -18.08 10.65
CA LYS A 776 49.99 -19.32 11.37
C LYS A 776 49.35 -20.54 10.69
N ALA A 777 48.08 -20.44 10.30
CA ALA A 777 47.36 -21.53 9.63
C ALA A 777 48.02 -21.91 8.29
N ARG A 778 48.49 -20.91 7.52
CA ARG A 778 49.22 -21.12 6.27
C ARG A 778 50.59 -21.74 6.51
N ALA A 779 51.34 -21.28 7.52
CA ALA A 779 52.65 -21.83 7.88
C ALA A 779 52.58 -23.30 8.37
N LEU A 780 51.41 -23.75 8.83
CA LEU A 780 51.14 -25.13 9.22
C LEU A 780 50.53 -25.97 8.09
N ASP A 781 50.46 -25.44 6.86
CA ASP A 781 49.84 -26.07 5.69
C ASP A 781 48.36 -26.49 5.92
N LEU A 782 47.66 -25.80 6.84
CA LEU A 782 46.25 -26.08 7.17
C LEU A 782 45.27 -25.38 6.21
N ILE A 783 45.74 -24.33 5.53
CA ILE A 783 45.00 -23.58 4.50
C ILE A 783 45.89 -23.34 3.28
N SER A 784 45.27 -23.27 2.10
CA SER A 784 45.94 -22.93 0.84
C SER A 784 46.09 -21.41 0.64
N ASP A 785 46.88 -21.00 -0.35
CA ASP A 785 47.07 -19.59 -0.72
C ASP A 785 45.75 -18.92 -1.19
N ASP A 786 44.90 -19.66 -1.90
CA ASP A 786 43.59 -19.18 -2.34
C ASP A 786 42.65 -18.96 -1.14
N GLU A 787 42.68 -19.88 -0.17
CA GLU A 787 41.91 -19.76 1.07
C GLU A 787 42.41 -18.64 1.96
N ASP A 788 43.72 -18.44 2.04
CA ASP A 788 44.31 -17.30 2.72
C ASP A 788 43.83 -15.98 2.09
N THR A 789 43.84 -15.88 0.77
CA THR A 789 43.34 -14.71 0.03
C THR A 789 41.84 -14.49 0.22
N LEU A 790 41.05 -15.55 0.26
CA LEU A 790 39.61 -15.49 0.55
C LEU A 790 39.34 -15.00 1.97
N LEU A 791 40.02 -15.57 2.96
CA LEU A 791 39.91 -15.17 4.35
C LEU A 791 40.37 -13.73 4.57
N ALA A 792 41.35 -13.25 3.80
CA ALA A 792 41.77 -11.85 3.80
C ALA A 792 40.63 -10.90 3.46
N ARG A 793 40.00 -11.15 2.31
CA ARG A 793 38.87 -10.35 1.83
C ARG A 793 37.71 -10.41 2.79
N TYR A 794 37.40 -11.60 3.32
CA TYR A 794 36.32 -11.74 4.29
C TYR A 794 36.54 -10.88 5.53
N VAL A 795 37.74 -10.90 6.11
CA VAL A 795 38.04 -10.12 7.31
C VAL A 795 37.90 -8.62 7.05
N GLU A 796 38.45 -8.14 5.94
CA GLU A 796 38.33 -6.73 5.54
C GLU A 796 36.86 -6.32 5.37
N TYR A 797 36.08 -7.12 4.63
CA TYR A 797 34.68 -6.80 4.34
C TYR A 797 33.79 -6.93 5.58
N ALA A 798 34.00 -7.95 6.39
CA ALA A 798 33.26 -8.16 7.63
C ALA A 798 33.54 -7.03 8.63
N ASP A 799 34.80 -6.57 8.75
CA ASP A 799 35.17 -5.44 9.60
C ASP A 799 34.43 -4.17 9.15
N HIS A 800 34.52 -3.78 7.88
CA HIS A 800 33.73 -2.67 7.35
C HIS A 800 32.21 -2.84 7.57
N GLY A 801 31.70 -4.05 7.39
CA GLY A 801 30.30 -4.39 7.62
C GLY A 801 29.84 -4.15 9.07
N ILE A 802 30.71 -4.31 10.08
CA ILE A 802 30.36 -4.18 11.50
C ILE A 802 30.78 -2.86 12.16
N GLN A 803 31.75 -2.14 11.60
CA GLN A 803 32.24 -0.88 12.18
C GLN A 803 31.17 0.22 12.18
N VAL A 804 31.35 1.19 13.08
CA VAL A 804 30.56 2.43 13.13
C VAL A 804 31.44 3.60 12.76
N ASP A 805 30.84 4.66 12.22
CA ASP A 805 31.56 5.88 11.87
C ASP A 805 31.85 6.73 13.11
N ASP A 806 33.00 7.39 13.08
CA ASP A 806 33.41 8.45 13.99
C ASP A 806 33.70 9.74 13.22
N PHE A 807 33.68 10.87 13.92
CA PHE A 807 33.82 12.19 13.31
C PHE A 807 34.67 13.12 14.19
N PRO A 808 35.26 14.17 13.59
CA PRO A 808 35.77 15.30 14.36
C PRO A 808 34.71 15.89 15.30
N GLN A 809 35.12 16.69 16.28
CA GLN A 809 34.23 17.24 17.31
C GLN A 809 33.05 18.04 16.75
N ASP A 810 33.20 18.66 15.57
CA ASP A 810 32.15 19.43 14.88
C ASP A 810 31.29 18.58 13.94
N PHE A 811 31.47 17.26 13.92
CA PHE A 811 30.81 16.31 13.02
C PHE A 811 31.06 16.55 11.52
N GLY A 812 32.11 17.29 11.16
CA GLY A 812 32.41 17.65 9.77
C GLY A 812 31.48 18.75 9.19
N LEU A 813 30.77 19.47 10.05
CA LEU A 813 29.81 20.51 9.63
C LEU A 813 30.49 21.66 8.88
N LEU A 814 31.69 22.08 9.29
CA LEU A 814 32.39 23.18 8.64
C LEU A 814 32.82 22.82 7.22
N GLU A 815 33.36 21.61 7.03
CA GLU A 815 33.78 21.09 5.72
C GLU A 815 32.58 20.97 4.78
N ALA A 816 31.48 20.37 5.25
CA ALA A 816 30.23 20.24 4.51
C ALA A 816 29.68 21.60 4.04
N LEU A 817 29.72 22.61 4.92
CA LEU A 817 29.29 23.97 4.59
C LEU A 817 30.18 24.59 3.49
N GLN A 818 31.50 24.43 3.60
CA GLN A 818 32.45 24.94 2.61
C GLN A 818 32.26 24.28 1.25
N GLN A 819 32.12 22.96 1.22
CA GLN A 819 31.85 22.20 -0.01
C GLN A 819 30.55 22.67 -0.68
N ARG A 820 29.46 22.80 0.08
CA ARG A 820 28.19 23.33 -0.44
C ARG A 820 28.35 24.73 -1.00
N LYS A 821 29.00 25.63 -0.24
CA LYS A 821 29.21 27.03 -0.67
C LYS A 821 29.99 27.08 -1.98
N GLN A 822 31.10 26.34 -2.07
CA GLN A 822 31.89 26.27 -3.29
C GLN A 822 31.05 25.74 -4.44
N ALA A 823 30.28 24.67 -4.26
CA ALA A 823 29.42 24.06 -5.28
C ALA A 823 28.32 24.98 -5.82
N LEU A 824 27.76 25.85 -4.97
CA LEU A 824 26.66 26.75 -5.32
C LEU A 824 27.13 28.15 -5.77
N GLU A 825 28.42 28.45 -5.69
CA GLU A 825 28.96 29.72 -6.18
C GLU A 825 28.86 29.80 -7.72
N PRO A 826 28.35 30.91 -8.29
CA PRO A 826 28.30 31.10 -9.74
C PRO A 826 29.70 30.94 -10.36
N VAL A 827 29.80 30.28 -11.51
CA VAL A 827 31.07 30.03 -12.23
C VAL A 827 31.91 31.30 -12.43
N ALA A 828 31.24 32.46 -12.63
CA ALA A 828 31.89 33.76 -12.75
C ALA A 828 32.66 34.22 -11.48
N LYS A 829 32.21 33.80 -10.28
CA LYS A 829 32.87 34.08 -8.99
C LYS A 829 33.97 33.08 -8.66
N ARG A 830 33.84 31.82 -9.09
CA ARG A 830 34.91 30.80 -8.94
C ARG A 830 36.18 31.17 -9.70
N ARG A 831 36.07 31.67 -10.94
CA ARG A 831 37.23 32.13 -11.74
C ARG A 831 37.97 33.30 -11.11
N THR A 832 37.24 34.23 -10.48
CA THR A 832 37.85 35.36 -9.74
C THR A 832 38.47 34.93 -8.42
N ALA A 833 37.94 33.91 -7.74
CA ALA A 833 38.53 33.35 -6.51
C ALA A 833 39.76 32.46 -6.77
N GLN A 834 39.85 31.82 -7.94
CA GLN A 834 40.97 30.95 -8.33
C GLN A 834 42.14 31.69 -9.02
N GLY A 835 42.08 33.02 -9.14
CA GLY A 835 43.17 33.82 -9.71
C GLY A 835 43.36 33.65 -11.22
N GLU A 836 42.43 33.01 -11.93
CA GLU A 836 42.41 32.99 -13.39
C GLU A 836 41.80 34.30 -13.88
N ASN A 837 42.64 35.33 -13.96
CA ASN A 837 42.31 36.52 -14.73
C ASN A 837 42.00 36.09 -16.16
N ALA A 838 40.80 36.44 -16.64
CA ALA A 838 40.49 36.43 -18.05
C ALA A 838 41.57 37.24 -18.77
N SER A 839 42.42 36.55 -19.54
CA SER A 839 43.27 37.20 -20.52
C SER A 839 42.36 37.90 -21.51
N VAL A 840 42.42 39.22 -21.48
CA VAL A 840 41.90 40.08 -22.54
C VAL A 840 42.76 39.83 -23.77
N ASN A 841 42.16 39.25 -24.80
CA ASN A 841 42.25 39.67 -26.19
C ASN A 841 41.18 38.96 -27.03
#